data_AF-A0A0D0B4P8-F1
#
_entry.id   AF-A0A0D0B4P8-F1
#
_cell.length_a   1.000
_cell.length_b   1.000
_cell.length_c   1.000
_cell.angle_alpha   90.00
_cell.angle_beta   90.00
_cell.angle_gamma   90.00
#
_symmetry.space_group_name_H-M   'P 1'
#
loop_
_entity.id
_entity.type
_entity.pdbx_description
1 polymer ?
#
loop_
_entity_poly.entity_id
_entity_poly.type
_entity_poly.pdbx_seq_one_letter_code
_entity_poly.pdbx_strand_id
1 'polypeptide(L)'
;MALLTGPDLSHRVKNSSEYQLPLPSASPVRSRPLRLKDYPKSLLTRRYARLLSLALFLFTFFFFFSSKSPSLEPVQHYYRCLPHRCVQSPDLVLLPPPYPPTSPLTKEQKKGLPPLFEAWNEYERSLWQHAEDDGTTKFIYMRNHVFASGWGNALQEMILNTHLAYLTGRSFVFDNYTWDRSPSEYSSFNGKPIASRVPVSAMLAGPIIGGSFDPVYFKQPDPLFPNIHSQPHPPFVSSEYYEHVCANETRVVLDTEVVHESVGNWDGAENLKAFVDHIQSFPERCVEFELDAEHVFNIWMFGSTGILSLWPSLAQSPILKQFTYSPLILGAFERNRHLLGLPGNSEQSKYQKEAWEAFTRTPDAEIVISSSRPKKDLYNISTTPLLPSSQSHLPLFPLEQLPSLYPHSPANPSIEDTIPGLLVLHIRRGDFAEHCVNLVEWGASFHGFNSFDDIRERDDFDAAAAGASTPPPGVEPVVPKIPKESFSSRILSWLGLGLTATEKELAYQANLTTYVSAKKGYDARKAKYETAKANYLERCFPDIQQMVKRVRQVREDVTEAARYSSDSSSSAPTAPLTHLYIMTNGKPPFLADLRAALEADTQSSSKYQLPPWESIHTSRDLELGWEERYVAQTIDIYVAQRAEVFVGNGFSSLTSNVVMLRKAHGVDSVKTRLW
;
A
#
# COMPACT_ATOMS: atom_id res chain seq x y z
N MET A 1 12.66 10.60 -1.52
CA MET A 1 13.90 11.07 -0.86
C MET A 1 13.55 11.39 0.59
N ALA A 2 13.40 10.34 1.40
CA ALA A 2 13.29 10.47 2.85
C ALA A 2 14.68 10.18 3.44
N LEU A 3 15.08 11.03 4.37
CA LEU A 3 16.41 11.11 4.95
C LEU A 3 16.76 9.84 5.73
N LEU A 4 17.88 9.22 5.37
CA LEU A 4 18.54 8.17 6.16
C LEU A 4 19.55 8.83 7.09
N THR A 5 19.26 8.88 8.38
CA THR A 5 20.26 9.02 9.43
C THR A 5 20.00 7.94 10.46
N GLY A 6 20.84 6.90 10.48
CA GLY A 6 20.76 5.84 11.48
C GLY A 6 21.26 6.31 12.85
N PRO A 7 20.79 5.71 13.96
CA PRO A 7 21.37 5.97 15.27
C PRO A 7 22.56 5.05 15.55
N ASP A 8 23.59 5.69 16.10
CA ASP A 8 24.85 5.16 16.59
C ASP A 8 24.61 4.35 17.88
N LEU A 9 24.98 3.07 17.87
CA LEU A 9 24.95 2.19 19.06
C LEU A 9 26.23 2.43 19.88
N SER A 10 26.19 3.33 20.86
CA SER A 10 27.27 3.48 21.84
C SER A 10 26.87 2.94 23.21
N HIS A 11 27.45 1.79 23.58
CA HIS A 11 27.49 1.26 24.94
C HIS A 11 28.31 2.18 25.87
N ARG A 12 27.83 2.26 27.12
CA ARG A 12 28.31 3.11 28.21
C ARG A 12 29.72 2.74 28.71
N VAL A 13 30.45 3.81 29.05
CA VAL A 13 31.83 3.98 29.54
C VAL A 13 32.14 3.35 30.91
N LYS A 14 33.40 2.92 31.13
CA LYS A 14 34.12 3.06 32.41
C LYS A 14 35.61 3.41 32.22
N ASN A 15 35.99 4.58 32.76
CA ASN A 15 37.26 5.08 33.32
C ASN A 15 38.62 4.83 32.63
N SER A 16 39.37 5.90 32.32
CA SER A 16 40.39 6.52 33.23
C SER A 16 41.32 7.54 32.53
N SER A 17 41.71 8.58 33.30
CA SER A 17 42.92 9.46 33.24
C SER A 17 43.24 10.26 31.96
N GLU A 18 43.04 11.59 32.02
CA GLU A 18 44.07 12.64 32.16
C GLU A 18 45.04 12.82 30.98
N TYR A 19 44.85 13.89 30.21
CA TYR A 19 45.90 14.89 29.89
C TYR A 19 45.22 16.21 29.47
N GLN A 20 45.74 17.32 29.99
CA GLN A 20 45.10 18.64 30.07
C GLN A 20 45.80 19.67 29.15
N LEU A 21 45.04 20.70 28.74
CA LEU A 21 45.40 22.05 28.23
C LEU A 21 45.37 22.31 26.70
N PRO A 22 45.03 23.54 26.23
CA PRO A 22 44.07 24.52 26.78
C PRO A 22 43.10 25.13 25.72
N LEU A 23 41.94 25.59 26.19
CA LEU A 23 40.96 26.42 25.45
C LEU A 23 41.41 27.88 25.34
N PRO A 24 41.06 28.61 24.27
CA PRO A 24 40.92 30.05 24.31
C PRO A 24 39.46 30.51 24.34
N SER A 25 39.28 31.55 25.13
CA SER A 25 38.08 32.28 25.53
C SER A 25 37.18 32.83 24.41
N ALA A 26 35.88 32.78 24.66
CA ALA A 26 34.86 33.58 23.99
C ALA A 26 34.77 34.99 24.59
N SER A 27 34.51 36.00 23.74
CA SER A 27 33.66 37.21 23.92
C SER A 27 33.93 38.22 22.77
N PRO A 28 33.09 39.25 22.51
CA PRO A 28 31.96 39.18 21.56
C PRO A 28 32.05 40.27 20.47
N VAL A 29 31.79 39.94 19.20
CA VAL A 29 31.80 40.95 18.11
C VAL A 29 30.39 41.45 17.79
N ARG A 30 30.19 42.70 18.19
CA ARG A 30 29.11 43.64 17.91
C ARG A 30 28.98 43.87 16.39
N SER A 31 27.86 43.48 15.77
CA SER A 31 27.55 43.85 14.39
C SER A 31 26.92 45.25 14.34
N ARG A 32 27.57 46.19 13.63
CA ARG A 32 27.00 47.46 13.17
C ARG A 32 26.50 47.29 11.72
N PRO A 33 25.44 47.99 11.31
CA PRO A 33 24.68 47.67 10.10
C PRO A 33 25.33 48.22 8.82
N LEU A 34 25.22 47.44 7.76
CA LEU A 34 25.56 47.82 6.38
C LEU A 34 24.54 48.82 5.82
N ARG A 35 25.05 49.89 5.20
CA ARG A 35 24.28 50.92 4.48
C ARG A 35 23.56 50.31 3.27
N LEU A 36 22.24 50.46 3.22
CA LEU A 36 21.45 50.29 1.99
C LEU A 36 21.56 51.58 1.15
N LYS A 37 21.98 51.44 -0.10
CA LYS A 37 21.91 52.49 -1.13
C LYS A 37 20.51 52.51 -1.75
N ASP A 38 19.95 53.71 -1.80
CA ASP A 38 18.99 54.30 -2.73
C ASP A 38 18.16 53.39 -3.64
N TYR A 39 16.85 53.31 -3.35
CA TYR A 39 15.79 52.97 -4.30
C TYR A 39 14.76 54.12 -4.38
N PRO A 40 14.17 54.38 -5.56
CA PRO A 40 13.35 55.56 -5.80
C PRO A 40 12.01 55.47 -5.06
N LYS A 41 11.65 56.55 -4.35
CA LYS A 41 10.34 56.71 -3.72
C LYS A 41 9.26 56.73 -4.80
N SER A 42 8.47 55.66 -4.89
CA SER A 42 7.26 55.66 -5.71
C SER A 42 6.21 56.58 -5.06
N LEU A 43 5.83 57.63 -5.80
CA LEU A 43 4.78 58.57 -5.43
C LEU A 43 3.41 57.94 -5.70
N LEU A 44 2.96 57.05 -4.82
CA LEU A 44 1.54 56.70 -4.79
C LEU A 44 0.80 57.85 -4.09
N THR A 45 0.29 58.80 -4.88
CA THR A 45 -0.43 59.95 -4.32
C THR A 45 -1.69 59.49 -3.58
N ARG A 46 -2.09 60.22 -2.53
CA ARG A 46 -3.24 59.90 -1.64
C ARG A 46 -4.55 59.59 -2.39
N ARG A 47 -4.70 60.03 -3.64
CA ARG A 47 -5.85 59.70 -4.50
C ARG A 47 -5.85 58.25 -4.97
N TYR A 48 -4.70 57.69 -5.34
CA TYR A 48 -4.59 56.28 -5.77
C TYR A 48 -4.68 55.31 -4.60
N ALA A 49 -4.17 55.67 -3.43
CA ALA A 49 -4.35 54.87 -2.22
C ALA A 49 -5.84 54.71 -1.85
N ARG A 50 -6.64 55.78 -1.96
CA ARG A 50 -8.09 55.71 -1.69
C ARG A 50 -8.86 54.89 -2.73
N LEU A 51 -8.48 54.97 -4.00
CA LEU A 51 -9.08 54.15 -5.06
C LEU A 51 -8.73 52.66 -4.90
N LEU A 52 -7.49 52.34 -4.51
CA LEU A 52 -7.08 50.97 -4.20
C LEU A 52 -7.80 50.44 -2.96
N SER A 53 -7.95 51.23 -1.90
CA SER A 53 -8.72 50.82 -0.71
C SER A 53 -10.20 50.62 -1.03
N LEU A 54 -10.81 51.47 -1.87
CA LEU A 54 -12.20 51.30 -2.30
C LEU A 54 -12.36 50.06 -3.20
N ALA A 55 -11.41 49.82 -4.10
CA ALA A 55 -11.41 48.61 -4.93
C ALA A 55 -11.23 47.34 -4.10
N LEU A 56 -10.34 47.36 -3.10
CA LEU A 56 -10.15 46.25 -2.18
C LEU A 56 -11.40 45.99 -1.34
N PHE A 57 -12.06 47.05 -0.85
CA PHE A 57 -13.28 46.97 -0.06
C PHE A 57 -14.46 46.47 -0.91
N LEU A 58 -14.60 46.92 -2.16
CA LEU A 58 -15.61 46.40 -3.07
C LEU A 58 -15.33 44.95 -3.46
N PHE A 59 -14.06 44.57 -3.64
CA PHE A 59 -13.68 43.19 -3.93
C PHE A 59 -13.97 42.27 -2.74
N THR A 60 -13.64 42.66 -1.51
CA THR A 60 -13.96 41.87 -0.31
C THR A 60 -15.46 41.84 -0.04
N PHE A 61 -16.19 42.93 -0.26
CA PHE A 61 -17.65 42.96 -0.12
C PHE A 61 -18.33 42.07 -1.16
N PHE A 62 -17.86 42.07 -2.41
CA PHE A 62 -18.39 41.19 -3.45
C PHE A 62 -18.03 39.73 -3.18
N PHE A 63 -16.84 39.44 -2.63
CA PHE A 63 -16.43 38.08 -2.26
C PHE A 63 -17.25 37.55 -1.08
N PHE A 64 -17.48 38.35 -0.03
CA PHE A 64 -18.26 37.94 1.15
C PHE A 64 -19.77 37.81 0.86
N PHE A 65 -20.32 38.62 -0.06
CA PHE A 65 -21.75 38.54 -0.41
C PHE A 65 -22.05 37.65 -1.64
N SER A 66 -21.05 37.34 -2.48
CA SER A 66 -21.19 36.38 -3.59
C SER A 66 -20.69 34.98 -3.25
N SER A 67 -19.93 34.80 -2.15
CA SER A 67 -19.78 33.50 -1.53
C SER A 67 -21.10 33.13 -0.86
N LYS A 68 -22.06 32.68 -1.67
CA LYS A 68 -22.96 31.65 -1.17
C LYS A 68 -22.04 30.52 -0.71
N SER A 69 -21.90 30.35 0.60
CA SER A 69 -21.55 29.05 1.14
C SER A 69 -22.45 28.05 0.40
N PRO A 70 -21.92 26.95 -0.14
CA PRO A 70 -22.77 25.86 -0.56
C PRO A 70 -23.50 25.42 0.71
N SER A 71 -24.74 25.89 0.89
CA SER A 71 -25.66 25.23 1.77
C SER A 71 -25.71 23.81 1.25
N LEU A 72 -25.23 22.84 2.03
CA LEU A 72 -25.68 21.47 1.90
C LEU A 72 -27.20 21.54 2.00
N GLU A 73 -27.87 21.57 0.85
CA GLU A 73 -29.27 21.24 0.77
C GLU A 73 -29.37 19.81 1.32
N PRO A 74 -30.16 19.56 2.37
CA PRO A 74 -30.28 18.23 2.91
C PRO A 74 -30.91 17.37 1.81
N VAL A 75 -30.12 16.44 1.25
CA VAL A 75 -30.67 15.38 0.42
C VAL A 75 -31.60 14.61 1.34
N GLN A 76 -32.90 14.83 1.16
CA GLN A 76 -33.95 14.29 2.01
C GLN A 76 -34.03 12.77 1.79
N HIS A 77 -33.19 12.01 2.47
CA HIS A 77 -33.16 10.56 2.39
C HIS A 77 -34.18 9.94 3.34
N TYR A 78 -34.99 9.07 2.75
CA TYR A 78 -36.08 8.32 3.35
C TYR A 78 -35.52 7.24 4.31
N TYR A 79 -35.30 7.56 5.60
CA TYR A 79 -35.00 6.53 6.59
C TYR A 79 -35.91 6.64 7.82
N ARG A 80 -36.82 5.66 7.94
CA ARG A 80 -37.72 5.47 9.08
C ARG A 80 -37.00 4.67 10.17
N CYS A 81 -36.51 5.34 11.21
CA CYS A 81 -36.37 4.71 12.52
C CYS A 81 -37.77 4.65 13.15
N LEU A 82 -38.41 3.48 13.14
CA LEU A 82 -39.58 3.22 13.98
C LEU A 82 -39.09 2.81 15.39
N PRO A 83 -39.85 3.08 16.47
CA PRO A 83 -39.35 3.06 17.85
C PRO A 83 -38.78 1.71 18.35
N HIS A 84 -38.92 0.62 17.60
CA HIS A 84 -38.50 -0.73 18.03
C HIS A 84 -37.82 -1.59 16.95
N ARG A 85 -37.47 -1.04 15.77
CA ARG A 85 -36.65 -1.74 14.77
C ARG A 85 -35.92 -0.72 13.89
N CYS A 86 -34.61 -0.58 14.08
CA CYS A 86 -33.74 -0.10 13.01
C CYS A 86 -33.63 -1.24 11.99
N VAL A 87 -34.23 -1.08 10.82
CA VAL A 87 -33.82 -1.90 9.67
C VAL A 87 -32.49 -1.29 9.22
N GLN A 88 -31.43 -2.10 9.23
CA GLN A 88 -30.11 -1.68 8.76
C GLN A 88 -30.28 -1.23 7.30
N SER A 89 -30.00 0.03 7.01
CA SER A 89 -29.97 0.51 5.63
C SER A 89 -28.94 -0.32 4.87
N PRO A 90 -29.22 -0.76 3.63
CA PRO A 90 -28.24 -1.51 2.86
C PRO A 90 -27.01 -0.62 2.65
N ASP A 91 -25.82 -1.17 2.86
CA ASP A 91 -24.58 -0.49 2.47
C ASP A 91 -24.66 -0.20 0.97
N LEU A 92 -24.60 1.08 0.60
CA LEU A 92 -24.63 1.50 -0.80
C LEU A 92 -23.21 1.74 -1.29
N VAL A 93 -22.92 1.35 -2.53
CA VAL A 93 -21.64 1.55 -3.19
C VAL A 93 -21.78 2.26 -4.53
N LEU A 94 -20.79 3.07 -4.90
CA LEU A 94 -20.72 3.75 -6.19
C LEU A 94 -20.34 2.76 -7.30
N LEU A 95 -21.16 2.66 -8.34
CA LEU A 95 -20.78 1.91 -9.54
C LEU A 95 -19.88 2.75 -10.45
N PRO A 96 -18.84 2.16 -11.07
CA PRO A 96 -17.95 2.88 -11.96
C PRO A 96 -18.66 3.29 -13.26
N PRO A 97 -18.11 4.27 -14.00
CA PRO A 97 -18.60 4.58 -15.34
C PRO A 97 -18.48 3.37 -16.28
N PRO A 98 -19.32 3.28 -17.32
CA PRO A 98 -19.29 2.16 -18.25
C PRO A 98 -17.98 2.15 -19.06
N TYR A 99 -17.62 0.95 -19.52
CA TYR A 99 -16.50 0.74 -20.42
C TYR A 99 -16.99 0.21 -21.78
N PRO A 100 -16.45 0.68 -22.92
CA PRO A 100 -15.48 1.78 -23.03
C PRO A 100 -16.11 3.13 -22.64
N PRO A 101 -15.30 4.11 -22.18
CA PRO A 101 -15.82 5.41 -21.76
C PRO A 101 -16.60 6.07 -22.90
N THR A 102 -17.76 6.65 -22.57
CA THR A 102 -18.56 7.40 -23.52
C THR A 102 -17.82 8.67 -23.96
N SER A 103 -17.86 8.97 -25.26
CA SER A 103 -17.28 10.19 -25.83
C SER A 103 -18.10 11.42 -25.39
N PRO A 104 -17.48 12.59 -25.10
CA PRO A 104 -16.08 12.96 -25.30
C PRO A 104 -15.19 12.87 -24.05
N LEU A 105 -13.89 12.62 -24.27
CA LEU A 105 -12.87 12.66 -23.22
C LEU A 105 -12.89 14.00 -22.44
N THR A 106 -12.68 13.90 -21.12
CA THR A 106 -12.51 15.05 -20.21
C THR A 106 -11.27 15.87 -20.59
N LYS A 107 -11.18 17.09 -20.05
CA LYS A 107 -10.04 17.99 -20.30
C LYS A 107 -8.74 17.40 -19.75
N GLU A 108 -8.83 16.71 -18.64
CA GLU A 108 -7.77 16.05 -17.90
C GLU A 108 -7.25 14.86 -18.71
N GLN A 109 -8.16 14.02 -19.23
CA GLN A 109 -7.85 12.92 -20.14
C GLN A 109 -7.14 13.42 -21.40
N LYS A 110 -7.62 14.50 -22.02
CA LYS A 110 -6.99 15.11 -23.20
C LYS A 110 -5.58 15.63 -22.93
N LYS A 111 -5.30 16.05 -21.70
CA LYS A 111 -3.98 16.49 -21.25
C LYS A 111 -3.07 15.34 -20.78
N GLY A 112 -3.56 14.11 -20.75
CA GLY A 112 -2.83 12.96 -20.20
C GLY A 112 -2.63 13.03 -18.68
N LEU A 113 -3.48 13.80 -17.97
CA LEU A 113 -3.44 13.90 -16.52
C LEU A 113 -4.13 12.68 -15.87
N PRO A 114 -3.71 12.31 -14.65
CA PRO A 114 -4.41 11.30 -13.86
C PRO A 114 -5.80 11.80 -13.42
N PRO A 115 -6.74 10.88 -13.13
CA PRO A 115 -8.04 11.22 -12.56
C PRO A 115 -7.87 11.71 -11.13
N LEU A 116 -8.72 12.65 -10.74
CA LEU A 116 -8.84 13.12 -9.36
C LEU A 116 -9.97 12.42 -8.60
N PHE A 117 -10.68 11.50 -9.28
CA PHE A 117 -11.72 10.64 -8.70
C PHE A 117 -12.84 11.45 -8.03
N GLU A 118 -13.30 12.52 -8.68
CA GLU A 118 -14.28 13.46 -8.14
C GLU A 118 -15.58 12.79 -7.72
N ALA A 119 -16.08 11.83 -8.51
CA ALA A 119 -17.29 11.09 -8.17
C ALA A 119 -17.10 10.19 -6.93
N TRP A 120 -15.90 9.65 -6.72
CA TRP A 120 -15.57 8.82 -5.56
C TRP A 120 -15.39 9.67 -4.29
N ASN A 121 -14.79 10.86 -4.42
CA ASN A 121 -14.72 11.83 -3.32
C ASN A 121 -16.12 12.28 -2.88
N GLU A 122 -17.01 12.56 -3.84
CA GLU A 122 -18.40 12.92 -3.53
C GLU A 122 -19.16 11.75 -2.89
N TYR A 123 -18.95 10.54 -3.42
CA TYR A 123 -19.50 9.33 -2.81
C TYR A 123 -19.06 9.17 -1.35
N GLU A 124 -17.76 9.34 -1.05
CA GLU A 124 -17.26 9.28 0.33
C GLU A 124 -17.94 10.31 1.23
N ARG A 125 -18.14 11.55 0.79
CA ARG A 125 -18.86 12.59 1.56
C ARG A 125 -20.33 12.26 1.78
N SER A 126 -20.94 11.51 0.84
CA SER A 126 -22.34 11.12 0.87
C SER A 126 -22.62 9.83 1.66
N LEU A 127 -21.58 9.19 2.19
CA LEU A 127 -21.72 7.97 2.98
C LEU A 127 -22.65 8.22 4.17
N TRP A 128 -23.50 7.24 4.47
CA TRP A 128 -24.61 7.41 5.41
C TRP A 128 -24.14 7.79 6.82
N GLN A 129 -22.96 7.32 7.24
CA GLN A 129 -22.36 7.63 8.52
C GLN A 129 -21.81 9.06 8.63
N HIS A 130 -21.85 9.85 7.56
CA HIS A 130 -21.50 11.27 7.55
C HIS A 130 -22.73 12.20 7.55
N ALA A 131 -23.95 11.64 7.53
CA ALA A 131 -25.17 12.43 7.41
C ALA A 131 -25.49 13.24 8.67
N GLU A 132 -25.34 12.64 9.85
CA GLU A 132 -25.60 13.29 11.14
C GLU A 132 -24.61 12.83 12.20
N ASP A 133 -24.22 13.77 13.06
CA ASP A 133 -23.41 13.48 14.23
C ASP A 133 -24.30 13.26 15.48
N ASP A 134 -24.19 12.09 16.10
CA ASP A 134 -24.91 11.76 17.34
C ASP A 134 -24.25 12.34 18.60
N GLY A 135 -23.04 12.89 18.49
CA GLY A 135 -22.27 13.45 19.60
C GLY A 135 -21.66 12.41 20.54
N THR A 136 -21.88 11.12 20.31
CA THR A 136 -21.42 10.03 21.21
C THR A 136 -20.26 9.25 20.62
N THR A 137 -20.17 9.23 19.29
CA THR A 137 -19.11 8.50 18.59
C THR A 137 -17.74 9.06 18.94
N LYS A 138 -16.86 8.18 19.46
CA LYS A 138 -15.44 8.47 19.67
C LYS A 138 -14.64 8.12 18.43
N PHE A 139 -13.67 8.94 18.08
CA PHE A 139 -12.86 8.80 16.88
C PHE A 139 -11.40 8.57 17.22
N ILE A 140 -10.67 7.96 16.29
CA ILE A 140 -9.21 7.98 16.26
C ILE A 140 -8.69 8.22 14.84
N TYR A 141 -7.90 9.28 14.68
CA TYR A 141 -7.28 9.63 13.41
C TYR A 141 -5.77 9.38 13.41
N MET A 142 -5.34 8.46 12.55
CA MET A 142 -3.93 8.17 12.29
C MET A 142 -3.37 9.22 11.33
N ARG A 143 -3.18 10.47 11.79
CA ARG A 143 -2.61 11.54 10.93
C ARG A 143 -1.20 11.20 10.44
N ASN A 144 -0.47 10.43 11.22
CA ASN A 144 0.83 9.85 10.88
C ASN A 144 0.77 8.66 9.88
N HIS A 145 -0.38 8.35 9.28
CA HIS A 145 -0.46 7.26 8.28
C HIS A 145 0.57 7.43 7.16
N VAL A 146 1.03 6.30 6.61
CA VAL A 146 2.05 6.26 5.56
C VAL A 146 1.64 7.09 4.34
N PHE A 147 2.58 7.89 3.86
CA PHE A 147 2.45 8.66 2.63
C PHE A 147 3.69 8.50 1.76
N ALA A 148 3.65 8.99 0.53
CA ALA A 148 4.77 8.93 -0.43
C ALA A 148 5.34 7.50 -0.62
N SER A 149 4.47 6.51 -0.49
CA SER A 149 4.82 5.09 -0.48
C SER A 149 3.82 4.31 -1.33
N GLY A 150 4.24 3.16 -1.85
CA GLY A 150 3.38 2.34 -2.71
C GLY A 150 2.16 1.79 -1.97
N TRP A 151 1.08 1.56 -2.72
CA TRP A 151 -0.19 1.03 -2.19
C TRP A 151 -0.06 -0.21 -1.29
N GLY A 152 0.91 -1.09 -1.57
CA GLY A 152 1.18 -2.25 -0.72
C GLY A 152 1.46 -1.87 0.74
N ASN A 153 2.24 -0.81 0.97
CA ASN A 153 2.54 -0.32 2.33
C ASN A 153 1.30 0.36 2.94
N ALA A 154 0.60 1.19 2.16
CA ALA A 154 -0.59 1.91 2.61
C ALA A 154 -1.73 0.98 3.01
N LEU A 155 -2.04 -0.03 2.19
CA LEU A 155 -3.07 -1.00 2.51
C LEU A 155 -2.72 -1.83 3.75
N GLN A 156 -1.46 -2.24 3.87
CA GLN A 156 -1.01 -3.07 4.99
C GLN A 156 -1.13 -2.32 6.31
N GLU A 157 -0.65 -1.08 6.37
CA GLU A 157 -0.76 -0.25 7.56
C GLU A 157 -2.21 0.11 7.86
N MET A 158 -3.01 0.47 6.85
CA MET A 158 -4.42 0.81 7.03
C MET A 158 -5.18 -0.36 7.68
N ILE A 159 -5.00 -1.60 7.21
CA ILE A 159 -5.66 -2.77 7.82
C ILE A 159 -5.32 -2.91 9.31
N LEU A 160 -4.05 -2.71 9.70
CA LEU A 160 -3.62 -2.78 11.09
C LEU A 160 -4.16 -1.63 11.93
N ASN A 161 -4.11 -0.40 11.40
CA ASN A 161 -4.63 0.80 12.06
C ASN A 161 -6.15 0.73 12.27
N THR A 162 -6.87 0.20 11.28
CA THR A 162 -8.31 -0.04 11.37
C THR A 162 -8.64 -1.11 12.41
N HIS A 163 -7.84 -2.19 12.49
CA HIS A 163 -8.00 -3.21 13.53
C HIS A 163 -7.71 -2.67 14.94
N LEU A 164 -6.68 -1.84 15.08
CA LEU A 164 -6.40 -1.13 16.34
C LEU A 164 -7.58 -0.24 16.76
N ALA A 165 -8.10 0.57 15.84
CA ALA A 165 -9.27 1.41 16.11
C ALA A 165 -10.48 0.59 16.56
N TYR A 166 -10.76 -0.53 15.88
CA TYR A 166 -11.79 -1.50 16.24
C TYR A 166 -11.65 -2.00 17.68
N LEU A 167 -10.44 -2.40 18.09
CA LEU A 167 -10.16 -2.88 19.45
C LEU A 167 -10.32 -1.78 20.51
N THR A 168 -10.09 -0.52 20.15
CA THR A 168 -10.30 0.61 21.07
C THR A 168 -11.76 1.04 21.20
N GLY A 169 -12.67 0.47 20.41
CA GLY A 169 -14.08 0.88 20.34
C GLY A 169 -14.27 2.29 19.76
N ARG A 170 -13.29 2.79 19.01
CA ARG A 170 -13.31 4.11 18.38
C ARG A 170 -13.52 3.96 16.88
N SER A 171 -14.35 4.82 16.31
CA SER A 171 -14.49 4.95 14.86
C SER A 171 -13.13 5.35 14.26
N PHE A 172 -12.61 4.49 13.38
CA PHE A 172 -11.43 4.78 12.59
C PHE A 172 -11.72 5.94 11.64
N VAL A 173 -10.79 6.88 11.58
CA VAL A 173 -10.83 7.97 10.61
C VAL A 173 -9.94 7.56 9.44
N PHE A 174 -10.57 7.10 8.36
CA PHE A 174 -9.85 6.73 7.14
C PHE A 174 -9.52 7.97 6.32
N ASP A 175 -8.36 7.95 5.68
CA ASP A 175 -7.88 9.03 4.83
C ASP A 175 -7.58 8.50 3.43
N ASN A 176 -7.37 9.42 2.49
CA ASN A 176 -6.97 9.10 1.13
C ASN A 176 -5.66 8.31 1.10
N TYR A 177 -5.49 7.47 0.08
CA TYR A 177 -4.16 7.00 -0.29
C TYR A 177 -3.33 8.19 -0.78
N THR A 178 -2.39 8.63 0.05
CA THR A 178 -1.71 9.91 -0.11
C THR A 178 -0.26 9.73 -0.56
N TRP A 179 0.07 10.26 -1.74
CA TRP A 179 1.44 10.35 -2.21
C TRP A 179 2.10 11.68 -1.78
N ASP A 180 1.34 12.76 -1.79
CA ASP A 180 1.82 14.12 -1.51
C ASP A 180 0.82 14.85 -0.62
N ARG A 181 1.28 15.27 0.57
CA ARG A 181 0.47 15.98 1.57
C ARG A 181 0.30 17.47 1.26
N SER A 182 1.00 18.02 0.27
CA SER A 182 0.85 19.42 -0.14
C SER A 182 -0.53 19.70 -0.76
N PRO A 183 -0.99 20.96 -0.82
CA PRO A 183 -2.28 21.29 -1.44
C PRO A 183 -2.39 20.99 -2.94
N SER A 184 -1.32 20.51 -3.59
CA SER A 184 -1.34 20.14 -5.01
C SER A 184 -2.21 18.91 -5.25
N GLU A 185 -3.06 18.96 -6.27
CA GLU A 185 -3.87 17.82 -6.73
C GLU A 185 -3.03 16.74 -7.44
N TYR A 186 -1.89 17.15 -8.01
CA TYR A 186 -0.99 16.29 -8.76
C TYR A 186 0.41 16.26 -8.15
N SER A 187 1.05 15.10 -8.25
CA SER A 187 2.46 14.87 -7.91
C SER A 187 3.17 14.12 -9.04
N SER A 188 4.41 13.70 -8.82
CA SER A 188 5.22 12.98 -9.81
C SER A 188 5.87 11.75 -9.22
N PHE A 189 5.81 10.64 -9.96
CA PHE A 189 6.52 9.41 -9.64
C PHE A 189 7.21 8.88 -10.89
N ASN A 190 8.53 8.66 -10.81
CA ASN A 190 9.36 8.24 -11.95
C ASN A 190 9.17 9.12 -13.20
N GLY A 191 9.00 10.43 -13.00
CA GLY A 191 8.79 11.40 -14.07
C GLY A 191 7.41 11.37 -14.71
N LYS A 192 6.46 10.59 -14.17
CA LYS A 192 5.07 10.54 -14.64
C LYS A 192 4.14 11.26 -13.65
N PRO A 193 3.16 12.05 -14.14
CA PRO A 193 2.18 12.67 -13.28
C PRO A 193 1.30 11.59 -12.64
N ILE A 194 1.05 11.74 -11.33
CA ILE A 194 0.13 10.93 -10.55
C ILE A 194 -0.78 11.85 -9.73
N ALA A 195 -1.95 11.38 -9.32
CA ALA A 195 -2.77 12.12 -8.35
C ALA A 195 -2.02 12.15 -7.01
N SER A 196 -2.06 13.28 -6.32
CA SER A 196 -1.46 13.39 -4.98
C SER A 196 -2.20 12.54 -3.95
N ARG A 197 -3.50 12.32 -4.18
CA ARG A 197 -4.44 11.62 -3.30
C ARG A 197 -5.41 10.80 -4.14
N VAL A 198 -5.71 9.59 -3.68
CA VAL A 198 -6.75 8.74 -4.27
C VAL A 198 -7.73 8.35 -3.15
N PRO A 199 -9.04 8.61 -3.32
CA PRO A 199 -10.05 8.16 -2.35
C PRO A 199 -10.02 6.65 -2.20
N VAL A 200 -10.02 6.17 -0.96
CA VAL A 200 -9.90 4.75 -0.67
C VAL A 200 -11.12 3.97 -1.14
N SER A 201 -12.29 4.62 -1.24
CA SER A 201 -13.49 4.08 -1.89
C SER A 201 -13.32 3.70 -3.35
N ALA A 202 -12.36 4.29 -4.07
CA ALA A 202 -12.05 3.86 -5.43
C ALA A 202 -11.38 2.48 -5.47
N MET A 203 -10.83 2.00 -4.35
CA MET A 203 -10.08 0.75 -4.26
C MET A 203 -10.77 -0.30 -3.38
N LEU A 204 -11.39 0.13 -2.29
CA LEU A 204 -11.92 -0.72 -1.24
C LEU A 204 -13.41 -0.45 -0.98
N ALA A 205 -14.06 -1.38 -0.29
CA ALA A 205 -15.40 -1.24 0.24
C ALA A 205 -15.50 -1.97 1.59
N GLY A 206 -16.69 -1.94 2.21
CA GLY A 206 -16.97 -2.67 3.45
C GLY A 206 -16.47 -1.93 4.70
N PRO A 207 -16.38 -2.61 5.86
CA PRO A 207 -16.14 -1.97 7.14
C PRO A 207 -14.89 -1.10 7.18
N ILE A 208 -13.82 -1.47 6.47
CA ILE A 208 -12.55 -0.72 6.44
C ILE A 208 -12.69 0.76 6.01
N ILE A 209 -13.74 1.09 5.26
CA ILE A 209 -14.08 2.48 4.88
C ILE A 209 -15.49 2.89 5.34
N GLY A 210 -16.03 2.24 6.37
CA GLY A 210 -17.29 2.62 7.01
C GLY A 210 -18.54 1.90 6.50
N GLY A 211 -18.39 0.78 5.80
CA GLY A 211 -19.48 -0.18 5.63
C GLY A 211 -19.95 -0.77 6.97
N SER A 212 -21.13 -1.36 6.96
CA SER A 212 -21.74 -1.99 8.12
C SER A 212 -20.96 -3.22 8.57
N PHE A 213 -20.86 -3.42 9.88
CA PHE A 213 -20.32 -4.64 10.45
C PHE A 213 -21.42 -5.71 10.57
N ASP A 214 -21.20 -6.88 9.97
CA ASP A 214 -22.08 -8.04 10.16
C ASP A 214 -21.95 -8.59 11.59
N PRO A 215 -23.08 -8.65 12.35
CA PRO A 215 -23.08 -9.17 13.71
C PRO A 215 -22.59 -10.60 13.89
N VAL A 216 -22.52 -11.39 12.82
CA VAL A 216 -21.97 -12.75 12.89
C VAL A 216 -20.51 -12.77 13.35
N TYR A 217 -19.73 -11.73 13.01
CA TYR A 217 -18.32 -11.61 13.37
C TYR A 217 -18.10 -11.12 14.80
N PHE A 218 -19.17 -10.77 15.52
CA PHE A 218 -19.14 -10.37 16.92
C PHE A 218 -19.32 -11.53 17.91
N LYS A 219 -19.44 -12.78 17.46
CA LYS A 219 -19.79 -13.89 18.37
C LYS A 219 -18.63 -14.45 19.19
N GLN A 220 -17.40 -14.19 18.78
CA GLN A 220 -16.20 -14.73 19.44
C GLN A 220 -15.39 -13.58 20.07
N PRO A 221 -14.84 -13.77 21.29
CA PRO A 221 -13.93 -12.80 21.87
C PRO A 221 -12.62 -12.76 21.09
N ASP A 222 -11.98 -11.59 21.04
CA ASP A 222 -10.66 -11.47 20.43
C ASP A 222 -9.62 -12.29 21.22
N PRO A 223 -8.78 -13.11 20.57
CA PRO A 223 -7.79 -13.94 21.26
C PRO A 223 -6.73 -13.19 22.07
N LEU A 224 -6.38 -11.97 21.67
CA LEU A 224 -5.44 -11.12 22.41
C LEU A 224 -6.17 -10.22 23.42
N PHE A 225 -7.46 -9.96 23.21
CA PHE A 225 -8.28 -9.08 24.05
C PHE A 225 -9.61 -9.72 24.47
N PRO A 226 -9.59 -10.73 25.37
CA PRO A 226 -10.78 -11.48 25.75
C PRO A 226 -11.84 -10.65 26.49
N ASN A 227 -11.45 -9.51 27.06
CA ASN A 227 -12.33 -8.60 27.80
C ASN A 227 -13.00 -7.56 26.89
N ILE A 228 -12.55 -7.42 25.63
CA ILE A 228 -13.23 -6.57 24.66
C ILE A 228 -14.42 -7.37 24.14
N HIS A 229 -15.59 -7.08 24.71
CA HIS A 229 -16.84 -7.69 24.30
C HIS A 229 -17.33 -7.09 22.99
N SER A 230 -17.78 -7.95 22.10
CA SER A 230 -18.26 -7.60 20.78
C SER A 230 -19.56 -6.81 20.86
N GLN A 231 -19.45 -5.49 20.87
CA GLN A 231 -20.55 -4.56 20.76
C GLN A 231 -20.70 -4.13 19.30
N PRO A 232 -21.88 -3.63 18.89
CA PRO A 232 -21.99 -2.87 17.66
C PRO A 232 -20.92 -1.78 17.65
N HIS A 233 -20.03 -1.84 16.66
CA HIS A 233 -18.95 -0.88 16.50
C HIS A 233 -19.44 0.32 15.68
N PRO A 234 -19.11 1.58 16.03
CA PRO A 234 -19.46 2.71 15.19
C PRO A 234 -18.83 2.57 13.79
N PRO A 235 -19.54 2.92 12.71
CA PRO A 235 -18.96 2.95 11.37
C PRO A 235 -17.75 3.88 11.31
N PHE A 236 -16.82 3.57 10.42
CA PHE A 236 -15.66 4.41 10.17
C PHE A 236 -15.99 5.60 9.29
N VAL A 237 -15.28 6.69 9.53
CA VAL A 237 -15.58 8.00 8.93
C VAL A 237 -14.39 8.54 8.16
N SER A 238 -14.64 9.45 7.22
CA SER A 238 -13.56 10.10 6.46
C SER A 238 -12.84 11.13 7.32
N SER A 239 -11.59 11.41 6.98
CA SER A 239 -10.80 12.51 7.56
C SER A 239 -11.51 13.85 7.46
N GLU A 240 -12.21 14.11 6.36
CA GLU A 240 -13.00 15.34 6.19
C GLU A 240 -14.18 15.43 7.16
N TYR A 241 -14.94 14.35 7.36
CA TYR A 241 -16.02 14.33 8.34
C TYR A 241 -15.49 14.53 9.77
N TYR A 242 -14.39 13.85 10.12
CA TYR A 242 -13.72 14.03 11.40
C TYR A 242 -13.29 15.48 11.62
N GLU A 243 -12.64 16.10 10.63
CA GLU A 243 -12.18 17.49 10.73
C GLU A 243 -13.36 18.46 10.94
N HIS A 244 -14.50 18.19 10.31
CA HIS A 244 -15.73 18.95 10.51
C HIS A 244 -16.31 18.80 11.92
N VAL A 245 -16.53 17.55 12.36
CA VAL A 245 -17.13 17.24 13.67
C VAL A 245 -16.23 17.69 14.82
N CYS A 246 -14.93 17.43 14.72
CA CYS A 246 -13.96 17.75 15.75
C CYS A 246 -13.39 19.18 15.65
N ALA A 247 -13.93 20.05 14.78
CA ALA A 247 -13.43 21.43 14.61
C ALA A 247 -13.54 22.27 15.90
N ASN A 248 -14.59 22.05 16.69
CA ASN A 248 -14.87 22.79 17.92
C ASN A 248 -14.74 21.93 19.19
N GLU A 249 -14.26 20.70 19.05
CA GLU A 249 -14.05 19.75 20.14
C GLU A 249 -12.60 19.81 20.64
N THR A 250 -12.38 19.40 21.90
CA THR A 250 -11.01 19.20 22.39
C THR A 250 -10.39 18.01 21.67
N ARG A 251 -9.32 18.26 20.90
CA ARG A 251 -8.52 17.22 20.26
C ARG A 251 -7.36 16.82 21.15
N VAL A 252 -7.22 15.53 21.40
CA VAL A 252 -6.04 14.96 22.06
C VAL A 252 -5.09 14.48 20.97
N VAL A 253 -3.87 15.02 20.99
CA VAL A 253 -2.80 14.61 20.09
C VAL A 253 -1.91 13.60 20.82
N LEU A 254 -1.77 12.41 20.25
CA LEU A 254 -0.97 11.30 20.77
C LEU A 254 0.41 11.29 20.13
N ASP A 255 1.41 10.98 20.95
CA ASP A 255 2.76 10.70 20.50
C ASP A 255 3.02 9.19 20.57
N THR A 256 3.52 8.61 19.48
CA THR A 256 3.88 7.18 19.43
C THR A 256 5.09 6.83 20.30
N GLU A 257 5.97 7.79 20.58
CA GLU A 257 7.19 7.58 21.39
C GLU A 257 6.85 7.03 22.79
N VAL A 258 5.73 7.48 23.36
CA VAL A 258 5.22 7.03 24.68
C VAL A 258 5.03 5.52 24.73
N VAL A 259 4.60 4.91 23.63
CA VAL A 259 4.41 3.46 23.53
C VAL A 259 5.70 2.77 23.09
N HIS A 260 6.43 3.33 22.11
CA HIS A 260 7.63 2.71 21.57
C HIS A 260 8.74 2.49 22.62
N GLU A 261 8.91 3.41 23.58
CA GLU A 261 9.86 3.23 24.68
C GLU A 261 9.55 2.00 25.56
N SER A 262 8.29 1.55 25.56
CA SER A 262 7.81 0.45 26.39
C SER A 262 7.80 -0.92 25.68
N VAL A 263 7.91 -0.95 24.34
CA VAL A 263 7.81 -2.16 23.52
C VAL A 263 9.16 -2.45 22.86
N GLY A 264 10.02 -3.21 23.56
CA GLY A 264 11.44 -3.33 23.21
C GLY A 264 11.77 -4.03 21.89
N ASN A 265 11.04 -5.11 21.53
CA ASN A 265 11.44 -6.00 20.42
C ASN A 265 10.56 -5.89 19.17
N TRP A 266 9.69 -4.88 19.09
CA TRP A 266 8.72 -4.73 17.99
C TRP A 266 7.84 -5.98 17.78
N ASP A 267 7.57 -6.73 18.86
CA ASP A 267 6.58 -7.79 18.84
C ASP A 267 5.20 -7.17 18.56
N GLY A 268 4.51 -7.72 17.56
CA GLY A 268 3.25 -7.18 17.09
C GLY A 268 2.16 -7.18 18.16
N ALA A 269 2.02 -8.27 18.91
CA ALA A 269 1.00 -8.39 19.95
C ALA A 269 1.27 -7.47 21.15
N GLU A 270 2.52 -7.35 21.59
CA GLU A 270 2.91 -6.40 22.64
C GLU A 270 2.66 -4.95 22.19
N ASN A 271 3.04 -4.61 20.96
CA ASN A 271 2.78 -3.29 20.38
C ASN A 271 1.29 -2.98 20.33
N LEU A 272 0.49 -3.91 19.80
CA LEU A 272 -0.96 -3.75 19.71
C LEU A 272 -1.60 -3.55 21.08
N LYS A 273 -1.21 -4.34 22.09
CA LYS A 273 -1.71 -4.20 23.47
C LYS A 273 -1.35 -2.84 24.06
N ALA A 274 -0.09 -2.43 23.93
CA ALA A 274 0.36 -1.16 24.48
C ALA A 274 -0.38 0.04 23.85
N PHE A 275 -0.61 0.01 22.52
CA PHE A 275 -1.41 1.05 21.87
C PHE A 275 -2.89 0.99 22.24
N VAL A 276 -3.50 -0.20 22.36
CA VAL A 276 -4.88 -0.33 22.83
C VAL A 276 -5.04 0.27 24.23
N ASP A 277 -4.17 -0.09 25.17
CA ASP A 277 -4.20 0.43 26.54
C ASP A 277 -3.97 1.95 26.58
N HIS A 278 -3.02 2.44 25.79
CA HIS A 278 -2.73 3.87 25.68
C HIS A 278 -3.93 4.65 25.14
N ILE A 279 -4.54 4.21 24.03
CA ILE A 279 -5.68 4.90 23.42
C ILE A 279 -6.93 4.83 24.31
N GLN A 280 -7.16 3.72 24.99
CA GLN A 280 -8.28 3.56 25.92
C GLN A 280 -8.15 4.43 27.18
N SER A 281 -6.93 4.87 27.53
CA SER A 281 -6.71 5.78 28.66
C SER A 281 -7.26 7.19 28.45
N PHE A 282 -7.56 7.57 27.21
CA PHE A 282 -8.13 8.88 26.86
C PHE A 282 -9.65 8.79 26.75
N PRO A 283 -10.42 9.46 27.63
CA PRO A 283 -11.87 9.50 27.52
C PRO A 283 -12.36 10.37 26.36
N GLU A 284 -11.54 11.29 25.86
CA GLU A 284 -11.91 12.31 24.88
C GLU A 284 -12.43 11.72 23.58
N ARG A 285 -13.34 12.47 22.97
CA ARG A 285 -14.03 12.07 21.76
C ARG A 285 -13.10 12.07 20.54
N CYS A 286 -12.35 13.14 20.36
CA CYS A 286 -11.49 13.36 19.20
C CYS A 286 -10.03 13.11 19.59
N VAL A 287 -9.50 11.96 19.16
CA VAL A 287 -8.10 11.58 19.38
C VAL A 287 -7.42 11.47 18.02
N GLU A 288 -6.20 11.97 17.91
CA GLU A 288 -5.38 11.88 16.70
C GLU A 288 -3.92 11.68 17.06
N PHE A 289 -3.13 11.03 16.19
CA PHE A 289 -1.68 11.02 16.33
C PHE A 289 -1.07 12.31 15.79
N GLU A 290 0.08 12.70 16.33
CA GLU A 290 0.88 13.81 15.78
C GLU A 290 1.27 13.51 14.32
N LEU A 291 1.23 14.52 13.44
CA LEU A 291 1.30 14.33 11.98
C LEU A 291 2.63 13.71 11.51
N ASP A 292 3.72 14.09 12.18
CA ASP A 292 5.09 13.71 11.86
C ASP A 292 5.66 12.68 12.86
N ALA A 293 4.83 12.12 13.74
CA ALA A 293 5.23 11.03 14.62
C ALA A 293 5.58 9.75 13.84
N GLU A 294 6.33 8.86 14.47
CA GLU A 294 6.57 7.52 13.91
C GLU A 294 5.24 6.79 13.70
N HIS A 295 5.21 5.83 12.76
CA HIS A 295 4.01 5.07 12.52
C HIS A 295 3.75 4.08 13.67
N VAL A 296 2.48 3.89 14.03
CA VAL A 296 2.02 2.95 15.07
C VAL A 296 2.53 1.53 14.83
N PHE A 297 2.51 1.10 13.57
CA PHE A 297 3.13 -0.13 13.10
C PHE A 297 4.30 0.26 12.19
N ASN A 298 5.51 0.25 12.75
CA ASN A 298 6.67 0.77 12.04
C ASN A 298 7.30 -0.23 11.05
N ILE A 299 8.23 0.28 10.24
CA ILE A 299 8.93 -0.50 9.21
C ILE A 299 9.74 -1.68 9.76
N TRP A 300 10.24 -1.60 10.99
CA TRP A 300 11.03 -2.67 11.61
C TRP A 300 10.16 -3.87 11.97
N MET A 301 8.93 -3.61 12.44
CA MET A 301 7.93 -4.66 12.63
C MET A 301 7.62 -5.36 11.32
N PHE A 302 7.38 -4.60 10.24
CA PHE A 302 7.15 -5.16 8.90
C PHE A 302 8.38 -5.88 8.32
N GLY A 303 9.60 -5.56 8.75
CA GLY A 303 10.83 -6.24 8.34
C GLY A 303 11.16 -7.51 9.14
N SER A 304 10.30 -7.92 10.08
CA SER A 304 10.59 -9.01 11.02
C SER A 304 9.44 -10.03 11.11
N THR A 305 9.70 -11.16 11.77
CA THR A 305 8.67 -12.14 12.14
C THR A 305 7.78 -11.68 13.29
N GLY A 306 8.14 -10.58 13.99
CA GLY A 306 7.41 -10.06 15.15
C GLY A 306 5.98 -9.64 14.81
N ILE A 307 5.72 -9.22 13.58
CA ILE A 307 4.36 -8.91 13.11
C ILE A 307 3.40 -10.11 13.15
N LEU A 308 3.91 -11.34 13.07
CA LEU A 308 3.07 -12.54 13.01
C LEU A 308 2.36 -12.82 14.33
N SER A 309 2.82 -12.26 15.46
CA SER A 309 2.12 -12.37 16.74
C SER A 309 0.79 -11.62 16.77
N LEU A 310 0.53 -10.71 15.80
CA LEU A 310 -0.79 -10.10 15.57
C LEU A 310 -1.81 -11.10 15.03
N TRP A 311 -1.35 -12.15 14.33
CA TRP A 311 -2.21 -13.00 13.51
C TRP A 311 -3.40 -13.62 14.26
N PRO A 312 -3.27 -14.13 15.51
CA PRO A 312 -4.41 -14.67 16.25
C PRO A 312 -5.58 -13.70 16.38
N SER A 313 -5.31 -12.41 16.63
CA SER A 313 -6.32 -11.35 16.71
C SER A 313 -6.76 -10.89 15.33
N LEU A 314 -5.80 -10.55 14.46
CA LEU A 314 -6.08 -10.00 13.12
C LEU A 314 -6.89 -10.96 12.24
N ALA A 315 -6.62 -12.27 12.29
CA ALA A 315 -7.32 -13.28 11.50
C ALA A 315 -8.81 -13.41 11.85
N GLN A 316 -9.22 -12.95 13.03
CA GLN A 316 -10.61 -12.92 13.50
C GLN A 316 -11.26 -11.53 13.35
N SER A 317 -10.47 -10.52 12.99
CA SER A 317 -10.93 -9.15 12.85
C SER A 317 -12.10 -9.05 11.85
N PRO A 318 -13.21 -8.38 12.21
CA PRO A 318 -14.28 -8.08 11.26
C PRO A 318 -13.79 -7.29 10.04
N ILE A 319 -12.69 -6.53 10.18
CA ILE A 319 -12.06 -5.75 9.11
C ILE A 319 -11.51 -6.66 8.02
N LEU A 320 -10.82 -7.72 8.42
CA LEU A 320 -10.22 -8.67 7.51
C LEU A 320 -11.23 -9.69 7.00
N LYS A 321 -12.19 -10.11 7.85
CA LYS A 321 -13.24 -11.07 7.48
C LYS A 321 -14.29 -10.52 6.51
N GLN A 322 -14.52 -9.21 6.54
CA GLN A 322 -15.44 -8.50 5.64
C GLN A 322 -14.69 -7.62 4.63
N PHE A 323 -13.39 -7.89 4.43
CA PHE A 323 -12.59 -7.15 3.48
C PHE A 323 -13.17 -7.32 2.07
N THR A 324 -13.45 -6.21 1.40
CA THR A 324 -14.02 -6.19 0.05
C THR A 324 -13.42 -5.07 -0.77
N TYR A 325 -13.43 -5.26 -2.09
CA TYR A 325 -12.93 -4.30 -3.05
C TYR A 325 -14.05 -3.43 -3.59
N SER A 326 -13.70 -2.23 -4.06
CA SER A 326 -14.67 -1.32 -4.66
C SER A 326 -15.28 -1.92 -5.94
N PRO A 327 -16.49 -1.49 -6.34
CA PRO A 327 -17.05 -1.85 -7.65
C PRO A 327 -16.17 -1.50 -8.85
N LEU A 328 -15.25 -0.53 -8.72
CA LEU A 328 -14.25 -0.21 -9.74
C LEU A 328 -13.30 -1.39 -9.98
N ILE A 329 -12.83 -2.03 -8.89
CA ILE A 329 -11.93 -3.18 -8.96
C ILE A 329 -12.69 -4.43 -9.40
N LEU A 330 -13.88 -4.68 -8.83
CA LEU A 330 -14.70 -5.85 -9.17
C LEU A 330 -15.14 -5.81 -10.64
N GLY A 331 -15.57 -4.65 -11.12
CA GLY A 331 -15.95 -4.46 -12.53
C GLY A 331 -14.77 -4.65 -13.49
N ALA A 332 -13.57 -4.17 -13.12
CA ALA A 332 -12.35 -4.37 -13.92
C ALA A 332 -11.93 -5.84 -13.98
N PHE A 333 -12.04 -6.58 -12.86
CA PHE A 333 -11.82 -8.03 -12.85
C PHE A 333 -12.82 -8.74 -13.77
N GLU A 334 -14.12 -8.46 -13.62
CA GLU A 334 -15.17 -9.13 -14.39
C GLU A 334 -14.97 -8.95 -15.91
N ARG A 335 -14.52 -7.77 -16.32
CA ARG A 335 -14.16 -7.44 -17.71
C ARG A 335 -13.00 -8.29 -18.23
N ASN A 336 -11.99 -8.50 -17.39
CA ASN A 336 -10.71 -9.10 -17.76
C ASN A 336 -10.59 -10.59 -17.40
N ARG A 337 -11.60 -11.20 -16.80
CA ARG A 337 -11.58 -12.60 -16.36
C ARG A 337 -11.24 -13.60 -17.47
N HIS A 338 -11.54 -13.25 -18.72
CA HIS A 338 -11.19 -14.08 -19.89
C HIS A 338 -9.68 -14.24 -20.10
N LEU A 339 -8.88 -13.28 -19.64
CA LEU A 339 -7.42 -13.36 -19.60
C LEU A 339 -6.91 -14.30 -18.49
N LEU A 340 -7.78 -14.70 -17.56
CA LEU A 340 -7.46 -15.48 -16.37
C LEU A 340 -7.92 -16.94 -16.47
N GLY A 341 -8.23 -17.42 -17.69
CA GLY A 341 -8.72 -18.79 -17.92
C GLY A 341 -10.20 -19.01 -17.61
N LEU A 342 -10.95 -17.95 -17.32
CA LEU A 342 -12.40 -18.03 -17.11
C LEU A 342 -13.15 -17.72 -18.41
N PRO A 343 -14.32 -18.32 -18.67
CA PRO A 343 -15.10 -18.00 -19.86
C PRO A 343 -15.48 -16.51 -19.86
N GLY A 344 -15.26 -15.85 -21.00
CA GLY A 344 -15.77 -14.49 -21.24
C GLY A 344 -17.29 -14.51 -21.40
N ASN A 345 -17.99 -13.49 -20.90
CA ASN A 345 -19.45 -13.45 -20.95
C ASN A 345 -19.92 -12.49 -22.06
N SER A 346 -20.43 -13.03 -23.17
CA SER A 346 -21.08 -12.22 -24.22
C SER A 346 -22.39 -11.59 -23.73
N GLU A 347 -23.10 -12.20 -22.78
CA GLU A 347 -24.38 -11.71 -22.25
C GLU A 347 -24.26 -10.61 -21.19
N GLN A 348 -23.12 -10.48 -20.52
CA GLN A 348 -22.94 -9.45 -19.48
C GLN A 348 -22.53 -8.10 -20.06
N SER A 349 -21.86 -8.11 -21.21
CA SER A 349 -21.74 -6.93 -22.06
C SER A 349 -23.12 -6.37 -22.43
N LYS A 350 -24.12 -7.27 -22.59
CA LYS A 350 -25.52 -6.93 -22.84
C LYS A 350 -26.23 -6.45 -21.58
N TYR A 351 -26.04 -7.04 -20.39
CA TYR A 351 -26.66 -6.54 -19.15
C TYR A 351 -26.08 -5.18 -18.68
N GLN A 352 -24.76 -4.99 -18.72
CA GLN A 352 -24.14 -3.68 -18.44
C GLN A 352 -24.61 -2.64 -19.46
N LYS A 353 -24.75 -3.02 -20.73
CA LYS A 353 -25.32 -2.19 -21.78
C LYS A 353 -26.81 -1.93 -21.59
N GLU A 354 -27.62 -2.90 -21.16
CA GLU A 354 -29.06 -2.78 -20.94
C GLU A 354 -29.38 -1.96 -19.69
N ALA A 355 -28.67 -2.16 -18.58
CA ALA A 355 -28.76 -1.32 -17.39
C ALA A 355 -28.40 0.14 -17.72
N TRP A 356 -27.39 0.34 -18.57
CA TRP A 356 -26.98 1.65 -19.06
C TRP A 356 -27.94 2.25 -20.11
N GLU A 357 -28.53 1.44 -20.99
CA GLU A 357 -29.52 1.84 -22.00
C GLU A 357 -30.90 2.11 -21.40
N ALA A 358 -31.25 1.47 -20.28
CA ALA A 358 -32.42 1.80 -19.47
C ALA A 358 -32.21 3.16 -18.77
N PHE A 359 -30.99 3.41 -18.28
CA PHE A 359 -30.58 4.65 -17.60
C PHE A 359 -30.56 5.87 -18.54
N THR A 360 -30.06 5.73 -19.76
CA THR A 360 -30.04 6.82 -20.76
C THR A 360 -31.42 7.17 -21.33
N ARG A 361 -32.45 6.35 -21.06
CA ARG A 361 -33.83 6.54 -21.55
C ARG A 361 -34.77 7.26 -20.60
N THR A 362 -34.37 7.60 -19.37
CA THR A 362 -35.22 8.35 -18.43
C THR A 362 -34.65 9.73 -18.07
N PRO A 363 -34.81 10.74 -18.94
CA PRO A 363 -35.04 12.09 -18.47
C PRO A 363 -36.52 12.20 -18.09
N ASP A 364 -36.80 12.42 -16.81
CA ASP A 364 -38.13 12.82 -16.30
C ASP A 364 -39.26 11.78 -16.41
N ALA A 365 -39.48 11.00 -15.34
CA ALA A 365 -40.77 10.34 -15.14
C ALA A 365 -41.25 10.56 -13.69
N GLU A 366 -42.00 11.64 -13.49
CA GLU A 366 -42.95 11.77 -12.38
C GLU A 366 -43.95 10.61 -12.42
N ILE A 367 -44.18 9.92 -11.30
CA ILE A 367 -45.34 9.04 -11.16
C ILE A 367 -46.08 9.30 -9.84
N VAL A 368 -47.30 9.79 -10.05
CA VAL A 368 -48.43 9.96 -9.12
C VAL A 368 -48.82 8.61 -8.48
N ILE A 369 -48.92 8.58 -7.15
CA ILE A 369 -49.46 7.42 -6.41
C ILE A 369 -50.99 7.53 -6.39
N SER A 370 -51.67 6.66 -7.15
CA SER A 370 -53.09 6.36 -6.97
C SER A 370 -53.25 5.13 -6.07
N SER A 371 -54.02 5.29 -5.00
CA SER A 371 -54.29 4.28 -3.98
C SER A 371 -55.38 3.28 -4.39
N SER A 372 -55.07 1.97 -4.35
CA SER A 372 -56.07 0.94 -4.01
C SER A 372 -55.42 -0.44 -3.76
N ARG A 373 -55.82 -1.11 -2.68
CA ARG A 373 -55.39 -2.45 -2.21
C ARG A 373 -56.05 -3.61 -3.04
N PRO A 374 -55.91 -4.91 -2.66
CA PRO A 374 -54.86 -5.81 -3.12
C PRO A 374 -55.41 -7.10 -3.77
N LYS A 375 -54.71 -7.71 -4.73
CA LYS A 375 -54.91 -9.14 -5.05
C LYS A 375 -53.60 -9.86 -5.43
N LYS A 376 -53.44 -10.98 -4.73
CA LYS A 376 -52.66 -12.21 -4.96
C LYS A 376 -52.05 -12.44 -6.35
N ASP A 377 -50.74 -12.68 -6.34
CA ASP A 377 -50.02 -13.87 -6.84
C ASP A 377 -48.71 -13.55 -7.60
N LEU A 378 -47.67 -14.27 -7.17
CA LEU A 378 -46.40 -14.62 -7.84
C LEU A 378 -45.35 -13.53 -8.13
N TYR A 379 -44.14 -13.82 -7.60
CA TYR A 379 -42.84 -13.17 -7.73
C TYR A 379 -42.66 -12.19 -8.92
N ASN A 380 -42.71 -10.90 -8.61
CA ASN A 380 -42.04 -9.83 -9.35
C ASN A 380 -41.46 -8.86 -8.32
N ILE A 381 -40.18 -9.01 -7.99
CA ILE A 381 -39.42 -7.99 -7.26
C ILE A 381 -38.86 -7.05 -8.33
N SER A 382 -39.50 -5.89 -8.48
CA SER A 382 -38.99 -4.80 -9.30
C SER A 382 -37.88 -4.09 -8.52
N THR A 383 -36.64 -4.24 -8.98
CA THR A 383 -35.44 -3.56 -8.49
C THR A 383 -35.33 -2.18 -9.15
N THR A 384 -35.88 -1.16 -8.51
CA THR A 384 -35.73 0.24 -8.95
C THR A 384 -34.63 0.92 -8.12
N PRO A 385 -33.56 1.45 -8.73
CA PRO A 385 -32.54 2.24 -8.02
C PRO A 385 -33.16 3.48 -7.38
N LEU A 386 -32.74 3.80 -6.16
CA LEU A 386 -33.06 5.08 -5.51
C LEU A 386 -32.15 6.16 -6.13
N LEU A 387 -32.71 7.07 -6.93
CA LEU A 387 -31.98 8.25 -7.43
C LEU A 387 -32.22 9.46 -6.52
N PRO A 388 -31.18 10.11 -6.00
CA PRO A 388 -31.26 11.50 -5.55
C PRO A 388 -31.33 12.45 -6.76
N SER A 389 -32.07 13.54 -6.61
CA SER A 389 -32.33 14.53 -7.67
C SER A 389 -31.09 15.32 -8.10
N SER A 390 -30.89 15.36 -9.42
CA SER A 390 -30.19 16.40 -10.20
C SER A 390 -28.81 16.87 -9.71
N GLN A 391 -27.80 16.05 -9.98
CA GLN A 391 -26.52 16.43 -10.60
C GLN A 391 -25.90 15.12 -11.14
N SER A 392 -24.98 15.19 -12.08
CA SER A 392 -24.45 14.03 -12.82
C SER A 392 -23.66 13.06 -11.94
N HIS A 393 -24.35 12.25 -11.13
CA HIS A 393 -23.73 11.32 -10.20
C HIS A 393 -23.92 9.88 -10.68
N LEU A 394 -22.82 9.10 -10.63
CA LEU A 394 -22.83 7.67 -10.90
C LEU A 394 -23.80 6.95 -9.93
N PRO A 395 -24.41 5.82 -10.34
CA PRO A 395 -25.46 5.20 -9.54
C PRO A 395 -24.91 4.52 -8.28
N LEU A 396 -25.66 4.65 -7.19
CA LEU A 396 -25.47 3.90 -5.96
C LEU A 396 -26.18 2.53 -6.06
N PHE A 397 -25.54 1.49 -5.55
CA PHE A 397 -26.05 0.12 -5.62
C PHE A 397 -25.87 -0.61 -4.28
N PRO A 398 -26.82 -1.44 -3.83
CA PRO A 398 -26.64 -2.21 -2.59
C PRO A 398 -25.47 -3.20 -2.68
N LEU A 399 -24.53 -3.11 -1.74
CA LEU A 399 -23.34 -3.95 -1.65
C LEU A 399 -23.68 -5.45 -1.63
N GLU A 400 -24.68 -5.83 -0.84
CA GLU A 400 -25.18 -7.22 -0.74
C GLU A 400 -25.72 -7.76 -2.07
N GLN A 401 -26.16 -6.87 -2.97
CA GLN A 401 -26.68 -7.25 -4.28
C GLN A 401 -25.60 -7.21 -5.36
N LEU A 402 -24.38 -6.73 -5.09
CA LEU A 402 -23.30 -6.71 -6.09
C LEU A 402 -23.07 -8.06 -6.79
N PRO A 403 -23.21 -9.23 -6.12
CA PRO A 403 -23.13 -10.52 -6.80
C PRO A 403 -24.15 -10.71 -7.93
N SER A 404 -25.26 -9.96 -7.95
CA SER A 404 -26.20 -10.00 -9.08
C SER A 404 -25.67 -9.28 -10.33
N LEU A 405 -24.80 -8.27 -10.14
CA LEU A 405 -24.19 -7.49 -11.22
C LEU A 405 -22.84 -8.08 -11.64
N TYR A 406 -22.06 -8.55 -10.66
CA TYR A 406 -20.76 -9.19 -10.82
C TYR A 406 -20.77 -10.60 -10.18
N PRO A 407 -21.53 -11.56 -10.75
CA PRO A 407 -21.67 -12.91 -10.20
C PRO A 407 -20.38 -13.70 -10.03
N HIS A 408 -19.28 -13.27 -10.67
CA HIS A 408 -17.97 -13.92 -10.55
C HIS A 408 -16.93 -13.06 -9.84
N SER A 409 -17.36 -11.90 -9.33
CA SER A 409 -16.56 -10.97 -8.54
C SER A 409 -17.34 -10.60 -7.27
N PRO A 410 -17.59 -11.57 -6.37
CA PRO A 410 -18.36 -11.31 -5.16
C PRO A 410 -17.67 -10.21 -4.34
N ALA A 411 -18.48 -9.40 -3.66
CA ALA A 411 -17.99 -8.36 -2.76
C ALA A 411 -16.97 -8.95 -1.76
N ASN A 412 -17.32 -10.06 -1.12
CA ASN A 412 -16.42 -10.79 -0.24
C ASN A 412 -16.05 -12.15 -0.88
N PRO A 413 -14.79 -12.44 -1.21
CA PRO A 413 -14.39 -13.73 -1.74
C PRO A 413 -14.58 -14.82 -0.66
N SER A 414 -15.20 -15.95 -1.02
CA SER A 414 -15.38 -17.06 -0.07
C SER A 414 -14.05 -17.79 0.20
N ILE A 415 -13.99 -18.56 1.29
CA ILE A 415 -12.81 -19.37 1.69
C ILE A 415 -12.37 -20.39 0.61
N GLU A 416 -13.25 -20.71 -0.34
CA GLU A 416 -12.99 -21.68 -1.42
C GLU A 416 -12.95 -21.06 -2.82
N ASP A 417 -13.00 -19.72 -2.95
CA ASP A 417 -13.07 -19.01 -4.24
C ASP A 417 -11.68 -18.81 -4.90
N THR A 418 -10.95 -19.91 -5.11
CA THR A 418 -9.78 -19.90 -6.01
C THR A 418 -10.20 -20.16 -7.46
N ILE A 419 -9.49 -19.56 -8.42
CA ILE A 419 -9.70 -19.69 -9.86
C ILE A 419 -8.92 -20.91 -10.34
N PRO A 420 -9.57 -22.06 -10.64
CA PRO A 420 -8.86 -23.30 -10.92
C PRO A 420 -7.94 -23.17 -12.14
N GLY A 421 -6.72 -23.71 -12.04
CA GLY A 421 -5.74 -23.71 -13.13
C GLY A 421 -5.00 -22.39 -13.34
N LEU A 422 -5.32 -21.33 -12.57
CA LEU A 422 -4.64 -20.04 -12.63
C LEU A 422 -3.40 -20.00 -11.72
N LEU A 423 -2.24 -19.79 -12.33
CA LEU A 423 -1.00 -19.40 -11.66
C LEU A 423 -0.80 -17.88 -11.76
N VAL A 424 -0.59 -17.22 -10.63
CA VAL A 424 -0.26 -15.78 -10.59
C VAL A 424 1.17 -15.58 -10.12
N LEU A 425 1.94 -14.74 -10.83
CA LEU A 425 3.32 -14.39 -10.49
C LEU A 425 3.43 -12.92 -10.11
N HIS A 426 4.01 -12.61 -8.95
CA HIS A 426 4.43 -11.26 -8.62
C HIS A 426 5.89 -10.99 -8.93
N ILE A 427 6.13 -10.25 -10.01
CA ILE A 427 7.47 -9.94 -10.51
C ILE A 427 7.76 -8.46 -10.36
N ARG A 428 8.70 -8.16 -9.45
CA ARG A 428 9.26 -6.82 -9.26
C ARG A 428 10.45 -6.59 -10.20
N ARG A 429 10.45 -5.43 -10.85
CA ARG A 429 11.46 -4.91 -11.78
C ARG A 429 11.71 -3.42 -11.48
N GLY A 430 12.45 -2.73 -12.35
CA GLY A 430 12.61 -1.27 -12.28
C GLY A 430 13.31 -0.81 -11.00
N ASP A 431 12.59 -0.01 -10.21
CA ASP A 431 13.03 0.57 -8.92
C ASP A 431 13.42 -0.48 -7.87
N PHE A 432 13.04 -1.74 -8.06
CA PHE A 432 13.38 -2.83 -7.14
C PHE A 432 14.82 -3.35 -7.28
N ALA A 433 15.51 -3.08 -8.39
CA ALA A 433 16.86 -3.62 -8.60
C ALA A 433 17.85 -3.14 -7.53
N GLU A 434 17.83 -1.84 -7.22
CA GLU A 434 18.65 -1.25 -6.16
C GLU A 434 18.16 -1.68 -4.76
N HIS A 435 16.84 -1.69 -4.56
CA HIS A 435 16.23 -2.16 -3.31
C HIS A 435 16.71 -3.57 -2.93
N CYS A 436 16.71 -4.51 -3.87
CA CYS A 436 17.12 -5.89 -3.63
C CYS A 436 18.59 -6.04 -3.23
N VAL A 437 19.47 -5.14 -3.68
CA VAL A 437 20.89 -5.15 -3.28
C VAL A 437 21.03 -4.71 -1.82
N ASN A 438 20.24 -3.73 -1.39
CA ASN A 438 20.31 -3.18 -0.04
C ASN A 438 19.76 -4.13 1.03
N LEU A 439 18.93 -5.11 0.65
CA LEU A 439 18.36 -6.11 1.58
C LEU A 439 19.43 -6.89 2.37
N VAL A 440 20.58 -7.15 1.74
CA VAL A 440 21.70 -7.83 2.40
C VAL A 440 22.21 -7.00 3.58
N GLU A 441 22.42 -5.71 3.36
CA GLU A 441 22.97 -4.79 4.37
C GLU A 441 21.96 -4.54 5.50
N TRP A 442 20.67 -4.47 5.17
CA TRP A 442 19.60 -4.34 6.15
C TRP A 442 19.34 -5.63 6.94
N GLY A 443 19.95 -6.76 6.52
CA GLY A 443 19.69 -8.06 7.13
C GLY A 443 18.22 -8.47 7.01
N ALA A 444 17.56 -8.08 5.92
CA ALA A 444 16.12 -8.23 5.78
C ALA A 444 15.72 -9.71 5.70
N SER A 445 14.70 -10.08 6.47
CA SER A 445 13.93 -11.30 6.23
C SER A 445 12.84 -11.03 5.19
N PHE A 446 11.93 -11.98 4.99
CA PHE A 446 10.70 -11.72 4.27
C PHE A 446 9.87 -10.62 4.96
N HIS A 447 9.17 -9.85 4.14
CA HIS A 447 8.38 -8.70 4.56
C HIS A 447 7.04 -9.16 5.14
N GLY A 448 6.78 -8.80 6.38
CA GLY A 448 5.47 -8.87 6.99
C GLY A 448 4.93 -10.29 7.06
N PHE A 449 3.72 -10.46 6.53
CA PHE A 449 3.01 -11.72 6.45
C PHE A 449 3.60 -12.71 5.42
N ASN A 450 4.61 -12.32 4.64
CA ASN A 450 5.38 -13.29 3.84
C ASN A 450 6.22 -14.23 4.70
N SER A 451 6.41 -13.90 5.99
CA SER A 451 7.30 -14.61 6.90
C SER A 451 6.66 -15.76 7.68
N PHE A 452 5.39 -16.13 7.40
CA PHE A 452 4.79 -17.30 8.02
C PHE A 452 5.67 -18.53 7.83
N ASP A 453 5.90 -19.28 8.92
CA ASP A 453 6.86 -20.39 8.91
C ASP A 453 6.51 -21.45 7.86
N ASP A 454 5.22 -21.80 7.71
CA ASP A 454 4.77 -22.79 6.74
C ASP A 454 4.93 -22.38 5.26
N ILE A 455 5.10 -21.08 4.98
CA ILE A 455 5.46 -20.55 3.67
C ILE A 455 6.99 -20.49 3.54
N ARG A 456 7.66 -19.90 4.53
CA ARG A 456 9.11 -19.68 4.54
C ARG A 456 9.89 -20.99 4.49
N GLU A 457 9.51 -21.98 5.28
CA GLU A 457 10.13 -23.30 5.33
C GLU A 457 9.93 -24.06 4.01
N ARG A 458 8.74 -23.95 3.40
CA ARG A 458 8.42 -24.62 2.13
C ARG A 458 9.28 -24.11 0.98
N ASP A 459 9.58 -22.82 0.98
CA ASP A 459 10.34 -22.17 -0.09
C ASP A 459 11.82 -21.96 0.25
N ASP A 460 12.25 -22.50 1.39
CA ASP A 460 13.65 -22.65 1.83
C ASP A 460 14.43 -21.33 1.78
N PHE A 461 13.89 -20.30 2.45
CA PHE A 461 14.60 -19.04 2.66
C PHE A 461 14.91 -18.82 4.14
N ASP A 462 16.20 -18.86 4.45
CA ASP A 462 16.74 -18.48 5.74
C ASP A 462 17.68 -17.28 5.55
N ALA A 463 17.34 -16.14 6.15
CA ALA A 463 18.07 -14.89 5.97
C ALA A 463 19.52 -15.01 6.51
N ALA A 464 19.72 -15.71 7.62
CA ALA A 464 21.04 -15.89 8.21
C ALA A 464 21.94 -16.74 7.30
N ALA A 465 21.43 -17.86 6.78
CA ALA A 465 22.11 -18.70 5.80
C ALA A 465 22.36 -17.96 4.48
N ALA A 466 21.45 -17.08 4.07
CA ALA A 466 21.61 -16.23 2.90
C ALA A 466 22.69 -15.15 3.07
N GLY A 467 23.16 -14.89 4.29
CA GLY A 467 24.22 -13.92 4.58
C GLY A 467 23.70 -12.54 5.00
N ALA A 468 22.54 -12.47 5.64
CA ALA A 468 21.99 -11.26 6.24
C ALA A 468 23.03 -10.46 7.04
N SER A 469 22.94 -9.13 6.94
CA SER A 469 23.82 -8.17 7.61
C SER A 469 25.30 -8.27 7.20
N THR A 470 25.59 -8.85 6.03
CA THR A 470 26.94 -8.83 5.48
C THR A 470 27.25 -7.43 4.92
N PRO A 471 28.26 -6.72 5.46
CA PRO A 471 28.56 -5.37 5.01
C PRO A 471 29.23 -5.38 3.62
N PRO A 472 29.13 -4.28 2.86
CA PRO A 472 29.85 -4.13 1.61
C PRO A 472 31.37 -4.19 1.85
N PRO A 473 32.17 -4.57 0.84
CA PRO A 473 33.61 -4.82 1.01
C PRO A 473 34.44 -3.58 1.41
N GLY A 474 33.85 -2.39 1.31
CA GLY A 474 34.49 -1.10 1.51
C GLY A 474 35.24 -0.63 0.27
N VAL A 475 36.16 0.32 0.45
CA VAL A 475 36.99 0.85 -0.63
C VAL A 475 38.09 -0.16 -0.98
N GLU A 476 38.27 -0.41 -2.28
CA GLU A 476 39.37 -1.26 -2.75
C GLU A 476 40.73 -0.62 -2.45
N PRO A 477 41.69 -1.35 -1.84
CA PRO A 477 43.03 -0.84 -1.60
C PRO A 477 43.71 -0.40 -2.90
N VAL A 478 44.36 0.77 -2.85
CA VAL A 478 45.08 1.30 -4.01
C VAL A 478 46.51 0.76 -4.03
N VAL A 479 46.95 0.28 -5.19
CA VAL A 479 48.33 -0.18 -5.39
C VAL A 479 49.31 0.95 -5.04
N PRO A 480 50.31 0.73 -4.15
CA PRO A 480 51.33 1.72 -3.86
C PRO A 480 52.05 2.13 -5.14
N LYS A 481 52.11 3.44 -5.39
CA LYS A 481 52.88 3.97 -6.52
C LYS A 481 54.35 4.03 -6.13
N ILE A 482 55.23 3.67 -7.08
CA ILE A 482 56.66 3.93 -6.94
C ILE A 482 56.85 5.44 -6.74
N PRO A 483 57.54 5.91 -5.67
CA PRO A 483 57.70 7.33 -5.41
C PRO A 483 58.39 8.00 -6.61
N LYS A 484 57.72 8.97 -7.24
CA LYS A 484 58.40 9.87 -8.19
C LYS A 484 59.29 10.81 -7.37
N GLU A 485 60.58 10.90 -7.71
CA GLU A 485 61.49 11.79 -6.97
C GLU A 485 61.04 13.25 -7.05
N SER A 486 60.68 13.83 -5.92
CA SER A 486 60.42 15.26 -5.81
C SER A 486 61.74 16.04 -5.81
N PHE A 487 61.72 17.31 -6.25
CA PHE A 487 62.90 18.18 -6.22
C PHE A 487 63.53 18.30 -4.82
N SER A 488 62.71 18.36 -3.77
CA SER A 488 63.18 18.37 -2.37
C SER A 488 63.85 17.05 -1.96
N SER A 489 63.33 15.90 -2.40
CA SER A 489 63.96 14.60 -2.14
C SER A 489 65.32 14.44 -2.84
N ARG A 490 65.51 15.08 -4.01
CA ARG A 490 66.79 15.15 -4.72
C ARG A 490 67.81 16.01 -3.99
N ILE A 491 67.39 17.15 -3.43
CA ILE A 491 68.25 18.02 -2.60
C ILE A 491 68.68 17.31 -1.32
N LEU A 492 67.75 16.68 -0.60
CA LEU A 492 68.07 15.94 0.63
C LEU A 492 69.02 14.77 0.37
N SER A 493 68.81 14.03 -0.73
CA SER A 493 69.72 12.97 -1.15
C SER A 493 71.11 13.50 -1.52
N TRP A 494 71.22 14.67 -2.16
CA TRP A 494 72.50 15.31 -2.48
C TRP A 494 73.26 15.80 -1.23
N LEU A 495 72.53 16.25 -0.20
CA LEU A 495 73.08 16.65 1.10
C LEU A 495 73.44 15.47 2.01
N GLY A 496 73.24 14.21 1.59
CA GLY A 496 73.46 13.02 2.42
C GLY A 496 72.44 12.87 3.57
N LEU A 497 71.33 13.61 3.53
CA LEU A 497 70.27 13.64 4.54
C LEU A 497 68.97 12.94 4.08
N GLY A 498 68.96 12.33 2.89
CA GLY A 498 67.82 11.61 2.31
C GLY A 498 67.95 10.10 2.46
N LEU A 499 66.82 9.39 2.38
CA LEU A 499 66.78 7.92 2.34
C LEU A 499 67.62 7.38 1.18
N THR A 500 68.46 6.38 1.46
CA THR A 500 69.21 5.61 0.48
C THR A 500 68.29 4.86 -0.49
N ALA A 501 68.80 4.47 -1.66
CA ALA A 501 68.04 3.67 -2.63
C ALA A 501 67.52 2.36 -2.02
N THR A 502 68.32 1.72 -1.16
CA THR A 502 67.96 0.50 -0.42
C THR A 502 66.82 0.75 0.57
N GLU A 503 66.83 1.87 1.30
CA GLU A 503 65.75 2.24 2.22
C GLU A 503 64.44 2.58 1.49
N LYS A 504 64.52 3.27 0.33
CA LYS A 504 63.36 3.53 -0.53
C LYS A 504 62.74 2.22 -1.06
N GLU A 505 63.57 1.26 -1.48
CA GLU A 505 63.12 -0.06 -1.93
C GLU A 505 62.50 -0.86 -0.78
N LEU A 506 63.13 -0.91 0.39
CA LEU A 506 62.57 -1.58 1.58
C LEU A 506 61.23 -0.97 2.00
N ALA A 507 61.09 0.35 1.97
CA ALA A 507 59.84 1.04 2.27
C ALA A 507 58.74 0.73 1.23
N TYR A 508 59.10 0.67 -0.05
CA TYR A 508 58.18 0.26 -1.11
C TYR A 508 57.74 -1.20 -0.97
N GLN A 509 58.67 -2.12 -0.66
CA GLN A 509 58.36 -3.53 -0.39
C GLN A 509 57.48 -3.71 0.85
N ALA A 510 57.70 -2.92 1.90
CA ALA A 510 56.85 -2.91 3.09
C ALA A 510 55.42 -2.44 2.75
N ASN A 511 55.29 -1.32 2.01
CA ASN A 511 54.01 -0.82 1.53
C ASN A 511 53.30 -1.82 0.61
N LEU A 512 54.04 -2.52 -0.26
CA LEU A 512 53.52 -3.56 -1.13
C LEU A 512 52.99 -4.75 -0.32
N THR A 513 53.73 -5.16 0.72
CA THR A 513 53.30 -6.22 1.63
C THR A 513 52.01 -5.85 2.38
N THR A 514 51.92 -4.61 2.89
CA THR A 514 50.71 -4.06 3.51
C THR A 514 49.54 -4.04 2.51
N TYR A 515 49.79 -3.59 1.28
CA TYR A 515 48.80 -3.61 0.20
C TYR A 515 48.30 -5.02 -0.11
N VAL A 516 49.19 -6.00 -0.26
CA VAL A 516 48.80 -7.41 -0.55
C VAL A 516 47.92 -7.97 0.56
N SER A 517 48.26 -7.72 1.83
CA SER A 517 47.45 -8.13 2.98
C SER A 517 46.07 -7.44 2.97
N ALA A 518 46.04 -6.12 2.77
CA ALA A 518 44.79 -5.36 2.69
C ALA A 518 43.91 -5.82 1.52
N LYS A 519 44.51 -6.07 0.34
CA LYS A 519 43.83 -6.55 -0.86
C LYS A 519 43.24 -7.95 -0.65
N LYS A 520 43.99 -8.86 -0.03
CA LYS A 520 43.48 -10.18 0.37
C LYS A 520 42.26 -10.07 1.30
N GLY A 521 42.32 -9.17 2.30
CA GLY A 521 41.20 -8.92 3.20
C GLY A 521 39.98 -8.32 2.48
N TYR A 522 40.19 -7.37 1.58
CA TYR A 522 39.15 -6.81 0.71
C TYR A 522 38.51 -7.88 -0.18
N ASP A 523 39.31 -8.71 -0.85
CA ASP A 523 38.81 -9.76 -1.74
C ASP A 523 37.99 -10.81 -0.99
N ALA A 524 38.39 -11.18 0.24
CA ALA A 524 37.61 -12.06 1.09
C ALA A 524 36.24 -11.45 1.49
N ARG A 525 36.22 -10.17 1.87
CA ARG A 525 34.95 -9.46 2.16
C ARG A 525 34.07 -9.34 0.92
N LYS A 526 34.67 -9.03 -0.23
CA LYS A 526 33.97 -8.91 -1.52
C LYS A 526 33.33 -10.23 -1.92
N ALA A 527 34.07 -11.33 -1.83
CA ALA A 527 33.54 -12.66 -2.11
C ALA A 527 32.34 -12.99 -1.21
N LYS A 528 32.46 -12.73 0.11
CA LYS A 528 31.35 -12.95 1.06
C LYS A 528 30.11 -12.12 0.71
N TYR A 529 30.29 -10.83 0.41
CA TYR A 529 29.20 -9.93 0.06
C TYR A 529 28.54 -10.31 -1.27
N GLU A 530 29.31 -10.64 -2.30
CA GLU A 530 28.74 -11.05 -3.60
C GLU A 530 27.97 -12.38 -3.50
N THR A 531 28.42 -13.33 -2.66
CA THR A 531 27.64 -14.54 -2.35
C THR A 531 26.32 -14.20 -1.68
N ALA A 532 26.33 -13.35 -0.64
CA ALA A 532 25.10 -12.97 0.05
C ALA A 532 24.14 -12.23 -0.88
N LYS A 533 24.66 -11.29 -1.67
CA LYS A 533 23.92 -10.56 -2.70
C LYS A 533 23.31 -11.49 -3.74
N ALA A 534 24.03 -12.51 -4.21
CA ALA A 534 23.48 -13.48 -5.15
C ALA A 534 22.30 -14.26 -4.55
N ASN A 535 22.41 -14.71 -3.29
CA ASN A 535 21.34 -15.42 -2.59
C ASN A 535 20.06 -14.57 -2.46
N TYR A 536 20.21 -13.28 -2.13
CA TYR A 536 19.09 -12.34 -2.06
C TYR A 536 18.51 -12.03 -3.45
N LEU A 537 19.35 -11.85 -4.47
CA LEU A 537 18.88 -11.53 -5.83
C LEU A 537 18.10 -12.67 -6.46
N GLU A 538 18.44 -13.94 -6.20
CA GLU A 538 17.67 -15.10 -6.68
C GLU A 538 16.21 -15.07 -6.20
N ARG A 539 15.95 -14.50 -5.01
CA ARG A 539 14.62 -14.42 -4.39
C ARG A 539 13.92 -13.08 -4.63
N CYS A 540 14.69 -11.99 -4.66
CA CYS A 540 14.15 -10.63 -4.78
C CYS A 540 14.07 -10.13 -6.23
N PHE A 541 15.05 -10.51 -7.07
CA PHE A 541 15.16 -10.05 -8.45
C PHE A 541 15.60 -11.17 -9.41
N PRO A 542 14.89 -12.32 -9.46
CA PRO A 542 15.33 -13.45 -10.26
C PRO A 542 15.41 -13.11 -11.73
N ASP A 543 16.38 -13.69 -12.44
CA ASP A 543 16.46 -13.63 -13.90
C ASP A 543 15.39 -14.53 -14.57
N ILE A 544 15.26 -14.43 -15.89
CA ILE A 544 14.24 -15.17 -16.65
C ILE A 544 14.41 -16.70 -16.50
N GLN A 545 15.64 -17.20 -16.45
CA GLN A 545 15.89 -18.65 -16.35
C GLN A 545 15.55 -19.17 -14.96
N GLN A 546 15.90 -18.40 -13.91
CA GLN A 546 15.48 -18.67 -12.54
C GLN A 546 13.96 -18.70 -12.42
N MET A 547 13.27 -17.73 -13.04
CA MET A 547 11.81 -17.67 -13.07
C MET A 547 11.18 -18.89 -13.76
N VAL A 548 11.64 -19.23 -14.96
CA VAL A 548 11.11 -20.39 -15.71
C VAL A 548 11.31 -21.68 -14.91
N LYS A 549 12.51 -21.88 -14.34
CA LYS A 549 12.81 -23.03 -13.48
C LYS A 549 11.86 -23.10 -12.28
N ARG A 550 11.65 -21.98 -11.60
CA ARG A 550 10.78 -21.91 -10.42
C ARG A 550 9.32 -22.16 -10.76
N VAL A 551 8.83 -21.57 -11.86
CA VAL A 551 7.47 -21.82 -12.37
C VAL A 551 7.28 -23.30 -12.69
N ARG A 552 8.25 -23.93 -13.36
CA ARG A 552 8.19 -25.38 -13.66
C ARG A 552 8.10 -26.20 -12.37
N GLN A 553 8.96 -25.93 -11.38
CA GLN A 553 8.95 -26.62 -10.09
C GLN A 553 7.57 -26.49 -9.41
N VAL A 554 6.99 -25.30 -9.37
CA VAL A 554 5.66 -25.09 -8.74
C VAL A 554 4.58 -25.90 -9.45
N ARG A 555 4.59 -25.97 -10.79
CA ARG A 555 3.64 -26.78 -11.56
C ARG A 555 3.83 -28.28 -11.31
N GLU A 556 5.08 -28.72 -11.15
CA GLU A 556 5.41 -30.10 -10.81
C GLU A 556 4.92 -30.47 -9.41
N ASP A 557 5.16 -29.62 -8.41
CA ASP A 557 4.72 -29.82 -7.02
C ASP A 557 3.19 -29.95 -6.94
N VAL A 558 2.46 -29.12 -7.68
CA VAL A 558 0.99 -29.18 -7.77
C VAL A 558 0.52 -30.48 -8.43
N THR A 559 1.18 -30.87 -9.52
CA THR A 559 0.86 -32.12 -10.23
C THR A 559 1.12 -33.34 -9.34
N GLU A 560 2.20 -33.32 -8.56
CA GLU A 560 2.52 -34.36 -7.60
C GLU A 560 1.48 -34.43 -6.47
N ALA A 561 1.13 -33.29 -5.86
CA ALA A 561 0.12 -33.21 -4.82
C ALA A 561 -1.25 -33.75 -5.30
N ALA A 562 -1.67 -33.41 -6.52
CA ALA A 562 -2.93 -33.89 -7.09
C ALA A 562 -2.97 -35.42 -7.27
N ARG A 563 -1.83 -36.08 -7.52
CA ARG A 563 -1.74 -37.54 -7.61
C ARG A 563 -1.81 -38.23 -6.26
N TYR A 564 -1.31 -37.61 -5.19
CA TYR A 564 -1.39 -38.16 -3.85
C TYR A 564 -2.79 -37.98 -3.23
N SER A 565 -3.47 -36.87 -3.55
CA SER A 565 -4.83 -36.60 -3.04
C SER A 565 -5.92 -37.51 -3.63
N SER A 566 -5.69 -38.17 -4.78
CA SER A 566 -6.69 -39.09 -5.36
C SER A 566 -6.94 -40.35 -4.52
N ASP A 567 -6.12 -40.62 -3.50
CA ASP A 567 -6.31 -41.70 -2.52
C ASP A 567 -7.08 -41.27 -1.25
N SER A 568 -7.40 -39.98 -1.07
CA SER A 568 -8.12 -39.46 0.10
C SER A 568 -9.43 -38.75 -0.30
N SER A 569 -10.56 -39.23 0.21
CA SER A 569 -11.91 -38.89 -0.25
C SER A 569 -12.46 -37.52 0.19
N SER A 570 -11.62 -36.50 0.43
CA SER A 570 -12.08 -35.26 1.07
C SER A 570 -11.56 -33.92 0.51
N SER A 571 -10.83 -33.89 -0.61
CA SER A 571 -10.49 -32.62 -1.27
C SER A 571 -10.64 -32.72 -2.79
N ALA A 572 -11.23 -31.70 -3.41
CA ALA A 572 -11.33 -31.64 -4.88
C ALA A 572 -9.92 -31.63 -5.49
N PRO A 573 -9.65 -32.43 -6.54
CA PRO A 573 -8.33 -32.50 -7.14
C PRO A 573 -7.94 -31.12 -7.71
N THR A 574 -6.75 -30.66 -7.34
CA THR A 574 -6.14 -29.40 -7.84
C THR A 574 -6.05 -29.44 -9.36
N ALA A 575 -6.66 -28.47 -10.03
CA ALA A 575 -6.62 -28.39 -11.49
C ALA A 575 -5.16 -28.15 -11.99
N PRO A 576 -4.74 -28.74 -13.11
CA PRO A 576 -3.45 -28.44 -13.72
C PRO A 576 -3.31 -26.94 -13.99
N LEU A 577 -2.15 -26.37 -13.67
CA LEU A 577 -1.87 -24.96 -13.91
C LEU A 577 -1.56 -24.73 -15.40
N THR A 578 -2.52 -24.19 -16.14
CA THR A 578 -2.44 -23.94 -17.61
C THR A 578 -2.65 -22.46 -17.97
N HIS A 579 -3.08 -21.62 -17.04
CA HIS A 579 -3.23 -20.19 -17.23
C HIS A 579 -2.24 -19.43 -16.35
N LEU A 580 -1.55 -18.45 -16.93
CA LEU A 580 -0.55 -17.65 -16.22
C LEU A 580 -0.90 -16.17 -16.28
N TYR A 581 -0.94 -15.52 -15.12
CA TYR A 581 -1.07 -14.07 -15.00
C TYR A 581 0.11 -13.46 -14.25
N ILE A 582 0.77 -12.48 -14.85
CA ILE A 582 1.99 -11.86 -14.30
C ILE A 582 1.69 -10.43 -13.85
N MET A 583 1.67 -10.22 -12.54
CA MET A 583 1.60 -8.88 -11.95
C MET A 583 2.99 -8.25 -11.87
N THR A 584 3.18 -7.10 -12.52
CA THR A 584 4.53 -6.56 -12.69
C THR A 584 4.61 -5.08 -13.07
N ASN A 585 5.65 -4.41 -12.57
CA ASN A 585 6.11 -3.10 -13.05
C ASN A 585 7.13 -3.20 -14.20
N GLY A 586 7.37 -4.40 -14.74
CA GLY A 586 8.28 -4.67 -15.87
C GLY A 586 7.93 -3.92 -17.15
N LYS A 587 8.95 -3.67 -17.96
CA LYS A 587 8.82 -3.04 -19.29
C LYS A 587 8.41 -4.07 -20.35
N PRO A 588 7.69 -3.68 -21.41
CA PRO A 588 7.22 -4.62 -22.44
C PRO A 588 8.29 -5.55 -23.04
N PRO A 589 9.54 -5.11 -23.35
CA PRO A 589 10.56 -6.01 -23.88
C PRO A 589 10.90 -7.17 -22.93
N PHE A 590 11.09 -6.88 -21.64
CA PHE A 590 11.34 -7.92 -20.63
C PHE A 590 10.17 -8.91 -20.54
N LEU A 591 8.93 -8.43 -20.66
CA LEU A 591 7.74 -9.29 -20.62
C LEU A 591 7.62 -10.17 -21.86
N ALA A 592 8.00 -9.66 -23.02
CA ALA A 592 8.05 -10.45 -24.25
C ALA A 592 9.09 -11.57 -24.14
N ASP A 593 10.30 -11.27 -23.65
CA ASP A 593 11.36 -12.27 -23.44
C ASP A 593 10.95 -13.33 -22.41
N LEU A 594 10.32 -12.92 -21.31
CA LEU A 594 9.83 -13.84 -20.28
C LEU A 594 8.71 -14.74 -20.82
N ARG A 595 7.73 -14.18 -21.54
CA ARG A 595 6.65 -14.96 -22.16
C ARG A 595 7.23 -16.00 -23.12
N ALA A 596 8.14 -15.59 -24.00
CA ALA A 596 8.79 -16.50 -24.94
C ALA A 596 9.56 -17.64 -24.22
N ALA A 597 10.26 -17.32 -23.13
CA ALA A 597 10.99 -18.33 -22.35
C ALA A 597 10.06 -19.32 -21.62
N LEU A 598 8.91 -18.86 -21.12
CA LEU A 598 7.91 -19.70 -20.48
C LEU A 598 7.18 -20.61 -21.48
N GLU A 599 6.93 -20.13 -22.70
CA GLU A 599 6.36 -20.91 -23.81
C GLU A 599 7.36 -21.93 -24.37
N ALA A 600 8.64 -21.56 -24.42
CA ALA A 600 9.72 -22.45 -24.85
C ALA A 600 10.03 -23.56 -23.84
N ASP A 601 9.51 -23.48 -22.61
CA ASP A 601 9.71 -24.51 -21.59
C ASP A 601 9.02 -25.83 -22.00
N THR A 602 9.81 -26.82 -22.43
CA THR A 602 9.28 -28.04 -23.04
C THR A 602 8.91 -29.11 -22.02
N GLN A 603 8.05 -30.05 -22.41
CA GLN A 603 7.68 -31.21 -21.59
C GLN A 603 8.89 -32.06 -21.15
N SER A 604 9.93 -32.19 -22.00
CA SER A 604 11.16 -32.92 -21.65
C SER A 604 11.94 -32.27 -20.51
N SER A 605 11.70 -30.98 -20.27
CA SER A 605 12.31 -30.23 -19.18
C SER A 605 11.62 -30.50 -17.84
N SER A 606 10.44 -31.13 -17.84
CA SER A 606 9.68 -31.45 -16.64
C SER A 606 9.64 -32.95 -16.35
N LYS A 607 9.70 -33.31 -15.06
CA LYS A 607 9.57 -34.67 -14.56
C LYS A 607 8.21 -35.30 -14.89
N TYR A 608 7.16 -34.46 -15.01
CA TYR A 608 5.77 -34.90 -15.04
C TYR A 608 5.02 -34.66 -16.35
N GLN A 609 5.74 -34.29 -17.43
CA GLN A 609 5.14 -33.97 -18.74
C GLN A 609 4.00 -32.94 -18.59
N LEU A 610 4.32 -31.79 -18.00
CA LEU A 610 3.36 -30.73 -17.75
C LEU A 610 2.60 -30.31 -19.03
N PRO A 611 1.30 -29.98 -18.93
CA PRO A 611 0.55 -29.51 -20.09
C PRO A 611 1.14 -28.20 -20.64
N PRO A 612 0.93 -27.89 -21.94
CA PRO A 612 1.30 -26.58 -22.47
C PRO A 612 0.48 -25.46 -21.79
N TRP A 613 0.97 -24.23 -21.91
CA TRP A 613 0.20 -23.04 -21.51
C TRP A 613 -0.98 -22.83 -22.45
N GLU A 614 -2.16 -22.62 -21.89
CA GLU A 614 -3.34 -22.16 -22.63
C GLU A 614 -3.33 -20.64 -22.77
N SER A 615 -2.82 -19.93 -21.76
CA SER A 615 -2.67 -18.47 -21.82
C SER A 615 -1.55 -17.95 -20.91
N ILE A 616 -0.88 -16.88 -21.35
CA ILE A 616 0.09 -16.11 -20.56
C ILE A 616 -0.20 -14.61 -20.71
N HIS A 617 -0.82 -14.03 -19.69
CA HIS A 617 -1.17 -12.61 -19.64
C HIS A 617 -0.42 -11.88 -18.52
N THR A 618 -0.43 -10.56 -18.58
CA THR A 618 0.24 -9.68 -17.63
C THR A 618 -0.68 -8.52 -17.25
N SER A 619 -0.35 -7.76 -16.21
CA SER A 619 -1.08 -6.51 -15.89
C SER A 619 -1.07 -5.47 -17.02
N ARG A 620 -0.24 -5.66 -18.05
CA ARG A 620 -0.21 -4.79 -19.24
C ARG A 620 -1.23 -5.19 -20.31
N ASP A 621 -1.78 -6.40 -20.21
CA ASP A 621 -2.79 -6.92 -21.12
C ASP A 621 -4.22 -6.60 -20.62
N LEU A 622 -4.39 -6.08 -19.41
CA LEU A 622 -5.68 -5.69 -18.86
C LEU A 622 -6.32 -4.54 -19.66
N GLU A 623 -7.59 -4.72 -20.00
CA GLU A 623 -8.47 -3.68 -20.53
C GLU A 623 -8.97 -2.81 -19.38
N LEU A 624 -8.31 -1.67 -19.18
CA LEU A 624 -8.60 -0.74 -18.09
C LEU A 624 -9.08 0.62 -18.58
N GLY A 625 -10.14 1.11 -17.95
CA GLY A 625 -10.64 2.48 -18.03
C GLY A 625 -9.67 3.50 -17.42
N TRP A 626 -10.00 4.79 -17.53
CA TRP A 626 -9.10 5.87 -17.10
C TRP A 626 -8.80 5.84 -15.60
N GLU A 627 -9.82 5.68 -14.75
CA GLU A 627 -9.69 5.56 -13.29
C GLU A 627 -8.98 4.25 -12.89
N GLU A 628 -9.43 3.12 -13.46
CA GLU A 628 -8.90 1.78 -13.18
C GLU A 628 -7.37 1.68 -13.37
N ARG A 629 -6.82 2.37 -14.38
CA ARG A 629 -5.36 2.39 -14.65
C ARG A 629 -4.53 2.93 -13.49
N TYR A 630 -5.05 3.85 -12.70
CA TYR A 630 -4.34 4.47 -11.58
C TYR A 630 -4.54 3.74 -10.25
N VAL A 631 -5.40 2.71 -10.24
CA VAL A 631 -5.63 1.79 -9.11
C VAL A 631 -5.35 0.33 -9.48
N ALA A 632 -4.65 0.09 -10.59
CA ALA A 632 -4.47 -1.24 -11.17
C ALA A 632 -3.76 -2.24 -10.24
N GLN A 633 -2.89 -1.74 -9.36
CA GLN A 633 -2.24 -2.57 -8.33
C GLN A 633 -3.23 -3.26 -7.39
N THR A 634 -4.41 -2.67 -7.16
CA THR A 634 -5.47 -3.27 -6.34
C THR A 634 -6.16 -4.41 -7.10
N ILE A 635 -6.32 -4.27 -8.42
CA ILE A 635 -6.82 -5.34 -9.29
C ILE A 635 -5.86 -6.53 -9.28
N ASP A 636 -4.55 -6.25 -9.36
CA ASP A 636 -3.51 -7.28 -9.24
C ASP A 636 -3.64 -8.06 -7.92
N ILE A 637 -3.77 -7.36 -6.78
CA ILE A 637 -3.96 -8.01 -5.47
C ILE A 637 -5.22 -8.89 -5.48
N TYR A 638 -6.34 -8.41 -6.02
CA TYR A 638 -7.58 -9.19 -6.09
C TYR A 638 -7.44 -10.46 -6.93
N VAL A 639 -6.78 -10.38 -8.09
CA VAL A 639 -6.50 -11.55 -8.95
C VAL A 639 -5.60 -12.56 -8.22
N ALA A 640 -4.53 -12.10 -7.58
CA ALA A 640 -3.61 -12.95 -6.82
C ALA A 640 -4.26 -13.61 -5.60
N GLN A 641 -5.11 -12.88 -4.89
CA GLN A 641 -5.86 -13.41 -3.76
C GLN A 641 -6.66 -14.65 -4.17
N ARG A 642 -7.23 -14.63 -5.38
CA ARG A 642 -8.06 -15.69 -5.94
C ARG A 642 -7.31 -16.69 -6.82
N ALA A 643 -5.99 -16.60 -6.95
CA ALA A 643 -5.24 -17.55 -7.76
C ALA A 643 -5.32 -18.97 -7.18
N GLU A 644 -5.40 -20.00 -8.04
CA GLU A 644 -5.21 -21.38 -7.59
C GLU A 644 -3.84 -21.53 -6.93
N VAL A 645 -2.79 -21.01 -7.57
CA VAL A 645 -1.47 -20.87 -6.97
C VAL A 645 -0.92 -19.48 -7.21
N PHE A 646 -0.32 -18.89 -6.18
CA PHE A 646 0.34 -17.60 -6.23
C PHE A 646 1.84 -17.75 -5.92
N VAL A 647 2.70 -17.16 -6.74
CA VAL A 647 4.15 -17.04 -6.50
C VAL A 647 4.51 -15.57 -6.30
N GLY A 648 4.87 -15.23 -5.07
CA GLY A 648 5.11 -13.86 -4.64
C GLY A 648 6.59 -13.45 -4.54
N ASN A 649 6.83 -12.15 -4.43
CA ASN A 649 8.12 -11.62 -4.00
C ASN A 649 8.12 -11.46 -2.48
N GLY A 650 8.92 -12.29 -1.78
CA GLY A 650 8.94 -12.33 -0.32
C GLY A 650 9.34 -11.03 0.36
N PHE A 651 9.99 -10.10 -0.34
CA PHE A 651 10.38 -8.78 0.19
C PHE A 651 9.40 -7.67 -0.16
N SER A 652 8.29 -7.98 -0.82
CA SER A 652 7.29 -6.98 -1.22
C SER A 652 6.12 -6.93 -0.24
N SER A 653 5.76 -5.72 0.20
CA SER A 653 4.51 -5.45 0.94
C SER A 653 3.26 -5.78 0.13
N LEU A 654 3.26 -5.56 -1.19
CA LEU A 654 2.15 -5.98 -2.05
C LEU A 654 1.90 -7.51 -2.00
N THR A 655 2.98 -8.33 -2.02
CA THR A 655 2.87 -9.78 -1.78
C THR A 655 2.38 -10.06 -0.37
N SER A 656 2.87 -9.33 0.63
CA SER A 656 2.43 -9.52 2.02
C SER A 656 0.93 -9.30 2.21
N ASN A 657 0.31 -8.37 1.49
CA ASN A 657 -1.14 -8.20 1.52
C ASN A 657 -1.87 -9.38 0.89
N VAL A 658 -1.39 -9.89 -0.24
CA VAL A 658 -1.96 -11.10 -0.87
C VAL A 658 -1.87 -12.28 0.08
N VAL A 659 -0.71 -12.52 0.71
CA VAL A 659 -0.51 -13.64 1.65
C VAL A 659 -1.44 -13.49 2.86
N MET A 660 -1.52 -12.29 3.44
CA MET A 660 -2.42 -11.99 4.56
C MET A 660 -3.88 -12.30 4.20
N LEU A 661 -4.36 -11.83 3.04
CA LEU A 661 -5.72 -12.07 2.58
C LEU A 661 -5.95 -13.56 2.31
N ARG A 662 -5.07 -14.24 1.57
CA ARG A 662 -5.17 -15.69 1.32
C ARG A 662 -5.27 -16.50 2.60
N LYS A 663 -4.44 -16.19 3.60
CA LYS A 663 -4.47 -16.82 4.92
C LYS A 663 -5.76 -16.53 5.68
N ALA A 664 -6.27 -15.30 5.63
CA ALA A 664 -7.51 -14.90 6.31
C ALA A 664 -8.74 -15.61 5.72
N HIS A 665 -8.70 -15.85 4.41
CA HIS A 665 -9.65 -16.64 3.65
C HIS A 665 -9.34 -18.13 3.67
N GLY A 666 -8.43 -18.63 4.52
CA GLY A 666 -8.19 -20.07 4.70
C GLY A 666 -7.67 -20.81 3.46
N VAL A 667 -7.10 -20.10 2.49
CA VAL A 667 -6.43 -20.73 1.34
C VAL A 667 -5.22 -21.50 1.85
N ASP A 668 -5.13 -22.78 1.50
CA ASP A 668 -4.04 -23.65 1.90
C ASP A 668 -2.67 -23.03 1.55
N SER A 669 -1.76 -23.01 2.52
CA SER A 669 -0.42 -22.48 2.37
C SER A 669 0.36 -23.13 1.23
N VAL A 670 0.08 -24.38 0.85
CA VAL A 670 0.71 -25.02 -0.32
C VAL A 670 0.45 -24.26 -1.62
N LYS A 671 -0.68 -23.55 -1.69
CA LYS A 671 -1.08 -22.72 -2.84
C LYS A 671 -0.43 -21.34 -2.82
N THR A 672 0.40 -21.03 -1.84
CA THR A 672 1.08 -19.75 -1.70
C THR A 672 2.58 -20.00 -1.65
N ARG A 673 3.29 -19.54 -2.67
CA ARG A 673 4.72 -19.72 -2.85
C ARG A 673 5.41 -18.38 -2.95
N LEU A 674 6.70 -18.35 -2.71
CA LEU A 674 7.60 -17.22 -2.91
C LEU A 674 8.71 -17.62 -3.88
N TRP A 675 9.33 -16.61 -4.51
CA TRP A 675 10.48 -16.81 -5.41
C TRP A 675 11.59 -17.60 -4.74
#